data_AF-A0A086SWM4-F1
#
_entry.id   AF-A0A086SWM4-F1
#
_cell.length_a   1.000
_cell.length_b   1.000
_cell.length_c   1.000
_cell.angle_alpha   90.00
_cell.angle_beta   90.00
_cell.angle_gamma   90.00
#
_symmetry.space_group_name_H-M   'P 1'
#
loop_
_entity.id
_entity.type
_entity.pdbx_description
1 polymer ?
#
loop_
_entity_poly.entity_id
_entity_poly.type
_entity_poly.pdbx_seq_one_letter_code
_entity_poly.pdbx_strand_id
1 'polypeptide(L)'
;MAEPLRTLHPVAEDADENDVSPLSSRRGHSSPIKDFSPSNFFRRDGYQKMDADDAQEMVSLDESGQPPRAVPSSSPPPPQLPPIGNASPELGLGGLGISGLPSRNSSTTSAKVGNKRPSSYRKPVRSTTTPPDTPRSHHGLLGSTASTAPSTPMASGHTGGPSIPRSHSQSHSSWDGQSSFVEGAAHLSPPPGSDDGPGKHLGTPATTTSARGTPGQLDTRRELPDEEFDDELFYKGFGRPPSYCSSRGDIHEKRTSWLSITIFALSIYSTVMSGIWLVVAILQPRWGRGISSREGLNPSTGTTLSALISKTIEMTFVTVFVACLGQILTRRAFVRNTIGMTLGEMTMRNWVFQPGSLITHAETIPNAGSTILGALALTATVAATFYTTASDAMVAPKLKYGEWESKELSAHIRASYANPEWVKMVCPSVLGDEDEKYAAESCMNIQFSGQSYRNLRNYMQVWTAINDNGTEALDKLEDRPRGTTLLFDNTTLIGDWIETGAGDVAANFERYSRIVNNVTLAMPHPGVYGAAMDKINGILQPSDLDGVGEYTIKAGVVSPSVNVMCVNMNKDELAPLVYTEWPGAETEQTGVGNQTIGHDAWMNEVPKPEDKDGERNYLNRTAVDDIFRWGPEYERWPPVFQLYPADYNLITNSTVWSSDSIYIMGKNLGAENYTLCELKSWLSPNCSTRFDVSGRAGARMSVNCEDPDDEDIYLHSFAEDQEWASANMDWRWLADGWRLSMDLNGGAYNNNASNARFLTQLALDEPKLPSYLPSMAEALAVYASSTLVLGSTDTPFRHYWEWEETILDPPGPLQAFNASVRTQQYTSGHVSDWQSVFYVVLVLVFAINLFCLIYLVLRSGLVTDFTEPQNLFALAVNSPPSEQLKGSCGAGPVKRDLVVPWRVAYAPSANHYFFEEANSGPWKGKYADQAVSTAREYGQAKTSSYKRLSANKGWI
;
A
#
# COMPACT_ATOMS: atom_id res chain seq x y z
N MET A 1 -32.68 1.36 -58.35
CA MET A 1 -32.10 0.19 -59.05
C MET A 1 -32.18 -1.01 -58.12
N ALA A 2 -32.53 -2.17 -58.67
CA ALA A 2 -32.53 -3.53 -58.08
C ALA A 2 -32.49 -3.71 -56.54
N GLU A 3 -33.66 -4.05 -56.00
CA GLU A 3 -33.91 -4.98 -54.87
C GLU A 3 -33.80 -6.45 -55.41
N PRO A 4 -34.23 -7.59 -54.76
CA PRO A 4 -34.77 -7.82 -53.39
C PRO A 4 -34.49 -9.20 -52.67
N LEU A 5 -35.12 -9.36 -51.49
CA LEU A 5 -35.91 -10.53 -51.00
C LEU A 5 -35.24 -11.84 -50.48
N ARG A 6 -35.52 -12.19 -49.21
CA ARG A 6 -36.67 -13.07 -48.84
C ARG A 6 -36.94 -13.22 -47.33
N THR A 7 -38.20 -13.01 -46.94
CA THR A 7 -38.85 -13.51 -45.71
C THR A 7 -39.74 -14.73 -46.02
N LEU A 8 -40.16 -15.50 -45.00
CA LEU A 8 -41.50 -16.12 -44.89
C LEU A 8 -41.70 -16.90 -43.55
N HIS A 9 -42.77 -16.55 -42.83
CA HIS A 9 -43.51 -17.35 -41.81
C HIS A 9 -44.63 -18.16 -42.55
N PRO A 10 -45.68 -18.78 -41.92
CA PRO A 10 -46.03 -19.02 -40.50
C PRO A 10 -46.47 -20.49 -40.19
N VAL A 11 -46.95 -20.75 -38.95
CA VAL A 11 -48.31 -21.30 -38.60
C VAL A 11 -48.26 -21.95 -37.19
N ALA A 12 -49.36 -21.84 -36.44
CA ALA A 12 -49.55 -22.36 -35.07
C ALA A 12 -50.65 -23.43 -35.02
N GLU A 13 -50.69 -24.26 -33.98
CA GLU A 13 -51.88 -25.00 -33.54
C GLU A 13 -51.74 -25.49 -32.07
N ASP A 14 -52.88 -25.61 -31.38
CA ASP A 14 -53.02 -25.93 -29.94
C ASP A 14 -52.98 -27.44 -29.62
N ALA A 15 -52.75 -27.81 -28.35
CA ALA A 15 -53.40 -28.98 -27.69
C ALA A 15 -53.13 -29.05 -26.17
N ASP A 16 -54.15 -29.48 -25.42
CA ASP A 16 -54.23 -29.57 -23.96
C ASP A 16 -53.82 -30.94 -23.34
N GLU A 17 -53.63 -30.89 -22.01
CA GLU A 17 -54.02 -31.88 -20.98
C GLU A 17 -53.37 -33.28 -20.79
N ASN A 18 -53.08 -33.52 -19.49
CA ASN A 18 -53.30 -34.73 -18.67
C ASN A 18 -52.39 -35.99 -18.74
N ASP A 19 -51.44 -36.01 -17.79
CA ASP A 19 -51.40 -36.91 -16.62
C ASP A 19 -51.11 -38.44 -16.80
N VAL A 20 -50.97 -39.13 -15.66
CA VAL A 20 -50.75 -40.57 -15.41
C VAL A 20 -49.28 -41.02 -15.31
N SER A 21 -48.74 -40.94 -14.09
CA SER A 21 -47.73 -41.90 -13.58
C SER A 21 -48.35 -43.29 -13.37
N PRO A 22 -47.59 -44.42 -13.31
CA PRO A 22 -47.29 -44.93 -11.95
C PRO A 22 -46.06 -45.88 -11.77
N LEU A 23 -45.61 -46.02 -10.51
CA LEU A 23 -45.06 -47.25 -9.83
C LEU A 23 -43.74 -47.90 -10.36
N SER A 24 -42.81 -48.45 -9.55
CA SER A 24 -42.66 -48.45 -8.08
C SER A 24 -41.29 -49.00 -7.56
N SER A 25 -40.90 -48.54 -6.36
CA SER A 25 -40.57 -49.36 -5.15
C SER A 25 -39.33 -50.29 -5.08
N ARG A 26 -38.34 -49.92 -4.23
CA ARG A 26 -38.17 -50.41 -2.83
C ARG A 26 -36.97 -49.71 -2.13
N ARG A 27 -37.18 -48.98 -1.01
CA ARG A 27 -37.05 -49.37 0.44
C ARG A 27 -35.62 -49.68 0.93
N GLY A 28 -35.13 -49.15 2.05
CA GLY A 28 -35.66 -48.09 2.94
C GLY A 28 -35.30 -48.23 4.44
N HIS A 29 -35.66 -47.20 5.23
CA HIS A 29 -35.84 -47.16 6.71
C HIS A 29 -34.58 -47.08 7.61
N SER A 30 -34.57 -46.37 8.76
CA SER A 30 -35.60 -45.52 9.41
C SER A 30 -35.04 -44.56 10.49
N SER A 31 -35.45 -43.28 10.43
CA SER A 31 -36.11 -42.40 11.44
C SER A 31 -35.90 -42.57 12.99
N PRO A 32 -36.37 -41.60 13.83
CA PRO A 32 -36.15 -40.13 13.89
C PRO A 32 -35.87 -39.62 15.34
N ILE A 33 -35.81 -38.29 15.61
CA ILE A 33 -36.44 -37.54 16.76
C ILE A 33 -35.73 -36.20 17.15
N LYS A 34 -36.53 -35.12 17.12
CA LYS A 34 -36.54 -33.85 17.91
C LYS A 34 -35.43 -32.77 17.86
N ASP A 35 -35.96 -31.56 18.00
CA ASP A 35 -35.38 -30.23 18.23
C ASP A 35 -34.39 -30.18 19.41
N PHE A 36 -33.45 -29.22 19.37
CA PHE A 36 -33.06 -28.47 20.57
C PHE A 36 -32.48 -27.08 20.25
N SER A 37 -32.97 -26.07 20.98
CA SER A 37 -32.47 -24.70 21.03
C SER A 37 -31.32 -24.56 22.05
N PRO A 38 -30.32 -23.67 21.88
CA PRO A 38 -29.26 -23.45 22.86
C PRO A 38 -29.74 -22.54 24.02
N SER A 39 -29.49 -22.95 25.26
CA SER A 39 -29.90 -22.22 26.47
C SER A 39 -28.72 -21.74 27.34
N ASN A 40 -28.74 -20.44 27.62
CA ASN A 40 -28.45 -19.70 28.87
C ASN A 40 -27.41 -20.21 29.90
N PHE A 41 -26.59 -19.28 30.41
CA PHE A 41 -26.38 -18.90 31.85
C PHE A 41 -25.11 -18.01 31.99
N PHE A 42 -24.93 -17.00 32.86
CA PHE A 42 -25.68 -16.27 33.92
C PHE A 42 -25.39 -14.75 33.70
N ARG A 43 -26.36 -13.81 33.66
CA ARG A 43 -27.14 -13.16 34.74
C ARG A 43 -26.40 -12.06 35.55
N ARG A 44 -26.93 -10.82 35.53
CA ARG A 44 -27.28 -10.07 36.75
C ARG A 44 -28.40 -9.05 36.50
N ASP A 45 -29.19 -8.81 37.54
CA ASP A 45 -30.55 -8.29 37.48
C ASP A 45 -30.67 -6.78 37.82
N GLY A 46 -31.72 -6.12 37.30
CA GLY A 46 -32.45 -5.07 38.02
C GLY A 46 -32.48 -3.66 37.40
N TYR A 47 -33.64 -3.22 36.88
CA TYR A 47 -34.57 -2.36 37.63
C TYR A 47 -36.00 -2.42 37.01
N GLN A 48 -36.97 -1.76 37.66
CA GLN A 48 -38.40 -2.04 37.50
C GLN A 48 -39.07 -1.36 36.29
N LYS A 49 -40.07 -2.08 35.76
CA LYS A 49 -41.08 -1.60 34.82
C LYS A 49 -42.00 -0.57 35.51
N MET A 50 -42.22 0.57 34.86
CA MET A 50 -43.39 1.43 35.07
C MET A 50 -44.15 1.46 33.75
N ASP A 51 -45.43 1.12 33.80
CA ASP A 51 -46.35 1.26 32.67
C ASP A 51 -46.83 2.72 32.60
N ALA A 52 -46.92 3.27 31.39
CA ALA A 52 -47.52 4.57 31.11
C ALA A 52 -48.30 4.50 29.79
N ASP A 53 -49.61 4.36 29.91
CA ASP A 53 -50.55 4.91 28.93
C ASP A 53 -50.50 6.47 29.02
N ASP A 54 -51.17 7.14 28.08
CA ASP A 54 -51.28 8.62 27.93
C ASP A 54 -50.06 9.35 27.34
N ALA A 55 -50.03 9.42 26.00
CA ALA A 55 -49.23 10.38 25.23
C ALA A 55 -49.98 10.84 23.95
N GLN A 56 -51.10 11.56 24.12
CA GLN A 56 -51.77 12.34 23.08
C GLN A 56 -52.51 13.54 23.70
N GLU A 57 -52.61 14.65 22.96
CA GLU A 57 -53.01 16.02 23.41
C GLU A 57 -51.99 16.66 24.40
N MET A 58 -51.45 17.87 24.16
CA MET A 58 -52.16 19.09 23.79
C MET A 58 -51.29 20.10 23.01
N VAL A 59 -51.95 20.78 22.07
CA VAL A 59 -51.57 22.10 21.54
C VAL A 59 -52.46 23.16 22.24
N SER A 60 -52.02 24.42 22.25
CA SER A 60 -52.76 25.67 22.61
C SER A 60 -53.16 25.94 24.08
N LEU A 61 -52.40 26.87 24.68
CA LEU A 61 -52.81 28.15 25.34
C LEU A 61 -54.18 28.28 26.03
N ASP A 62 -54.21 28.84 27.26
CA ASP A 62 -54.74 30.21 27.49
C ASP A 62 -54.31 30.86 28.85
N GLU A 63 -54.61 32.15 29.01
CA GLU A 63 -54.23 33.08 30.10
C GLU A 63 -54.77 32.80 31.53
N SER A 64 -54.04 33.27 32.57
CA SER A 64 -54.63 34.07 33.68
C SER A 64 -53.64 34.62 34.73
N GLY A 65 -53.64 35.95 34.92
CA GLY A 65 -53.90 36.55 36.25
C GLY A 65 -52.81 36.78 37.33
N GLN A 66 -51.83 37.68 37.08
CA GLN A 66 -51.26 38.66 38.05
C GLN A 66 -50.53 38.20 39.36
N PRO A 67 -49.73 39.08 40.03
CA PRO A 67 -48.39 38.69 40.52
C PRO A 67 -48.17 38.69 42.05
N PRO A 68 -47.05 38.10 42.53
CA PRO A 68 -46.47 38.38 43.84
C PRO A 68 -45.44 39.53 43.81
N ARG A 69 -45.32 40.26 44.93
CA ARG A 69 -44.45 41.43 45.14
C ARG A 69 -42.97 41.09 45.37
N ALA A 70 -42.11 42.04 45.02
CA ALA A 70 -40.65 41.99 45.19
C ALA A 70 -40.14 42.20 46.63
N VAL A 71 -38.97 41.62 46.94
CA VAL A 71 -37.93 42.07 47.90
C VAL A 71 -36.56 41.66 47.29
N PRO A 72 -35.48 42.46 47.39
CA PRO A 72 -34.33 42.36 46.48
C PRO A 72 -33.11 41.59 47.03
N SER A 73 -32.20 41.17 46.14
CA SER A 73 -30.83 40.77 46.48
C SER A 73 -29.79 41.59 45.73
N SER A 74 -28.86 42.16 46.50
CA SER A 74 -27.79 43.07 46.09
C SER A 74 -26.73 42.44 45.18
N SER A 75 -26.38 43.13 44.09
CA SER A 75 -25.12 42.97 43.37
C SER A 75 -24.00 43.83 44.01
N PRO A 76 -22.75 43.32 44.14
CA PRO A 76 -21.62 44.11 44.63
C PRO A 76 -21.00 44.99 43.53
N PRO A 77 -20.39 46.14 43.87
CA PRO A 77 -19.82 47.06 42.88
C PRO A 77 -18.45 46.59 42.33
N PRO A 78 -18.07 47.02 41.12
CA PRO A 78 -16.79 46.65 40.49
C PRO A 78 -15.58 47.35 41.16
N PRO A 79 -14.39 46.72 41.16
CA PRO A 79 -13.18 47.29 41.75
C PRO A 79 -12.62 48.45 40.92
N GLN A 80 -12.32 49.57 41.59
CA GLN A 80 -11.68 50.74 40.98
C GLN A 80 -10.17 50.53 40.81
N LEU A 81 -9.65 50.76 39.61
CA LEU A 81 -8.20 50.87 39.34
C LEU A 81 -7.71 52.29 39.66
N PRO A 82 -6.50 52.46 40.23
CA PRO A 82 -5.92 53.77 40.51
C PRO A 82 -5.32 54.42 39.23
N PRO A 83 -5.29 55.77 39.12
CA PRO A 83 -4.92 56.47 37.89
C PRO A 83 -3.48 57.04 37.85
N ILE A 84 -3.16 57.63 36.68
CA ILE A 84 -2.09 58.61 36.36
C ILE A 84 -0.80 58.05 35.73
N GLY A 85 -0.45 58.58 34.54
CA GLY A 85 0.90 58.47 33.96
C GLY A 85 1.03 58.82 32.47
N ASN A 86 0.84 60.08 32.07
CA ASN A 86 1.16 60.52 30.70
C ASN A 86 2.67 60.54 30.44
N ALA A 87 3.16 59.83 29.43
CA ALA A 87 4.38 60.18 28.69
C ALA A 87 4.51 59.43 27.35
N SER A 88 4.81 60.18 26.29
CA SER A 88 5.41 59.75 25.02
C SER A 88 6.42 60.85 24.62
N PRO A 89 7.38 60.61 23.70
CA PRO A 89 8.06 59.37 23.31
C PRO A 89 9.61 59.51 23.45
N GLU A 90 10.40 58.50 23.05
CA GLU A 90 11.58 58.62 22.14
C GLU A 90 12.56 57.41 22.19
N LEU A 91 13.06 57.06 20.99
CA LEU A 91 14.38 56.53 20.59
C LEU A 91 15.24 55.65 21.54
N GLY A 92 15.69 54.49 21.01
CA GLY A 92 16.85 53.76 21.54
C GLY A 92 17.26 52.52 20.74
N LEU A 93 18.38 52.60 19.97
CA LEU A 93 18.98 51.46 19.27
C LEU A 93 19.85 50.58 20.20
N GLY A 94 20.01 49.30 19.82
CA GLY A 94 21.10 48.40 20.23
C GLY A 94 20.70 47.34 21.26
N GLY A 95 21.19 46.09 21.24
CA GLY A 95 22.16 45.47 20.32
C GLY A 95 23.25 44.70 21.09
N LEU A 96 23.33 43.37 20.89
CA LEU A 96 24.34 42.43 21.45
C LEU A 96 24.24 42.23 22.99
N GLY A 97 24.57 41.08 23.59
CA GLY A 97 24.89 39.75 23.06
C GLY A 97 25.62 38.84 24.08
N ILE A 98 25.63 37.52 23.82
CA ILE A 98 26.73 36.56 24.13
C ILE A 98 26.88 35.97 25.57
N SER A 99 26.56 34.67 25.67
CA SER A 99 27.24 33.58 26.45
C SER A 99 27.10 33.43 27.98
N GLY A 100 27.24 32.19 28.49
CA GLY A 100 27.68 31.94 29.89
C GLY A 100 27.20 30.68 30.64
N LEU A 101 27.47 29.46 30.17
CA LEU A 101 27.47 28.21 30.99
C LEU A 101 28.73 28.15 31.90
N PRO A 102 28.93 27.16 32.82
CA PRO A 102 28.00 26.36 33.65
C PRO A 102 28.44 26.26 35.15
N SER A 103 27.70 25.54 36.00
CA SER A 103 28.21 25.03 37.30
C SER A 103 27.58 23.68 37.71
N ARG A 104 28.16 23.00 38.71
CA ARG A 104 28.20 21.52 38.81
C ARG A 104 27.98 20.98 40.24
N ASN A 105 27.18 19.90 40.34
CA ASN A 105 27.14 18.85 41.38
C ASN A 105 26.70 19.10 42.86
N SER A 106 25.79 18.19 43.31
CA SER A 106 25.82 17.44 44.60
C SER A 106 25.49 18.17 45.93
N SER A 107 24.88 17.57 46.98
CA SER A 107 24.36 16.20 47.26
C SER A 107 23.58 16.12 48.61
N THR A 108 23.08 14.90 48.97
CA THR A 108 22.61 14.42 50.31
C THR A 108 21.16 14.80 50.72
N THR A 109 20.40 14.05 51.56
CA THR A 109 20.72 13.14 52.71
C THR A 109 19.67 12.01 53.01
N SER A 110 20.12 10.86 53.58
CA SER A 110 19.47 9.94 54.58
C SER A 110 18.07 9.30 54.34
N ALA A 111 17.64 8.14 54.90
CA ALA A 111 18.14 7.14 55.89
C ALA A 111 17.45 5.74 55.65
N LYS A 112 18.08 4.56 55.78
CA LYS A 112 18.12 3.60 56.95
C LYS A 112 16.74 3.31 57.62
N VAL A 113 16.27 2.10 58.01
CA VAL A 113 16.74 0.68 58.23
C VAL A 113 15.46 -0.24 58.21
N GLY A 114 15.41 -1.53 57.78
CA GLY A 114 15.98 -2.73 58.42
C GLY A 114 15.27 -4.08 58.07
N ASN A 115 15.88 -5.21 58.43
CA ASN A 115 15.57 -6.60 57.99
C ASN A 115 14.40 -7.32 58.71
N LYS A 116 13.76 -8.30 58.01
CA LYS A 116 13.62 -9.72 58.46
C LYS A 116 13.04 -10.66 57.38
N ARG A 117 13.53 -11.92 57.34
CA ARG A 117 12.93 -13.10 56.65
C ARG A 117 12.37 -14.08 57.69
N PRO A 118 11.43 -14.97 57.31
CA PRO A 118 11.80 -16.39 57.21
C PRO A 118 11.23 -17.10 55.96
N SER A 119 11.56 -18.38 55.78
CA SER A 119 11.30 -19.20 54.59
C SER A 119 10.43 -20.43 54.86
N SER A 120 9.55 -20.84 53.94
CA SER A 120 9.20 -22.27 53.74
C SER A 120 8.56 -22.57 52.37
N TYR A 121 8.82 -23.79 51.91
CA TYR A 121 8.56 -24.44 50.61
C TYR A 121 7.11 -24.52 50.06
N ARG A 122 6.94 -24.27 48.74
CA ARG A 122 6.47 -25.27 47.74
C ARG A 122 6.72 -24.81 46.29
N LYS A 123 6.94 -25.75 45.36
CA LYS A 123 7.15 -25.58 43.89
C LYS A 123 6.00 -26.28 43.12
N PRO A 124 5.89 -26.19 41.78
CA PRO A 124 5.99 -25.01 40.89
C PRO A 124 4.92 -25.00 39.76
N VAL A 125 4.32 -23.87 39.40
CA VAL A 125 3.67 -23.69 38.07
C VAL A 125 3.94 -22.30 37.51
N ARG A 126 4.10 -22.23 36.20
CA ARG A 126 4.51 -21.07 35.39
C ARG A 126 3.28 -20.30 34.90
N SER A 127 3.09 -19.07 35.37
CA SER A 127 2.16 -18.10 34.77
C SER A 127 2.86 -16.76 34.59
N THR A 128 2.97 -16.31 33.33
CA THR A 128 3.49 -15.00 32.95
C THR A 128 2.46 -13.92 33.24
N THR A 129 2.78 -13.04 34.18
CA THR A 129 2.08 -11.78 34.43
C THR A 129 2.56 -10.71 33.45
N THR A 130 1.63 -10.04 32.77
CA THR A 130 1.72 -8.62 32.37
C THR A 130 1.90 -7.73 33.63
N PRO A 131 2.19 -6.40 33.57
CA PRO A 131 2.16 -5.44 32.45
C PRO A 131 3.51 -4.63 32.41
N PRO A 132 3.64 -3.34 32.00
CA PRO A 132 2.72 -2.42 31.29
C PRO A 132 3.36 -1.59 30.15
N ASP A 133 2.53 -0.68 29.61
CA ASP A 133 2.83 0.65 29.06
C ASP A 133 3.53 0.88 27.70
N THR A 134 3.03 1.96 27.08
CA THR A 134 3.51 2.62 25.88
C THR A 134 4.76 3.48 26.16
N PRO A 135 5.43 3.95 25.10
CA PRO A 135 5.96 5.30 25.12
C PRO A 135 5.39 6.15 23.98
N ARG A 136 4.81 7.29 24.35
CA ARG A 136 4.63 8.45 23.46
C ARG A 136 5.98 8.87 22.89
N SER A 137 6.03 9.35 21.65
CA SER A 137 7.11 10.23 21.21
C SER A 137 6.55 11.62 20.90
N HIS A 138 7.04 12.61 21.63
CA HIS A 138 6.95 14.01 21.24
C HIS A 138 8.15 14.31 20.35
N HIS A 139 7.94 14.88 19.17
CA HIS A 139 8.91 15.79 18.55
C HIS A 139 8.13 16.91 17.85
N GLY A 140 8.49 18.15 18.16
CA GLY A 140 7.82 19.33 17.62
C GLY A 140 8.51 19.90 16.39
N LEU A 141 7.74 20.73 15.66
CA LEU A 141 8.17 21.92 14.93
C LEU A 141 9.61 21.93 14.38
N LEU A 142 9.75 21.60 13.10
CA LEU A 142 10.36 22.46 12.08
C LEU A 142 10.10 21.83 10.69
N GLY A 143 9.82 22.65 9.68
CA GLY A 143 9.35 22.17 8.38
C GLY A 143 10.45 21.55 7.52
N SER A 144 10.04 20.71 6.57
CA SER A 144 10.85 20.40 5.39
C SER A 144 9.95 20.36 4.15
N THR A 145 10.28 21.18 3.17
CA THR A 145 9.54 21.38 1.92
C THR A 145 9.77 20.22 0.96
N ALA A 146 8.72 19.48 0.60
CA ALA A 146 8.74 18.62 -0.58
C ALA A 146 8.28 19.44 -1.80
N SER A 147 9.23 19.78 -2.68
CA SER A 147 8.94 20.44 -3.95
C SER A 147 8.37 19.42 -4.94
N THR A 148 7.16 19.67 -5.44
CA THR A 148 6.54 18.88 -6.50
C THR A 148 6.53 19.73 -7.78
N ALA A 149 7.39 19.39 -8.74
CA ALA A 149 7.37 20.01 -10.06
C ALA A 149 6.23 19.40 -10.92
N PRO A 150 5.49 20.21 -11.71
CA PRO A 150 4.39 19.71 -12.52
C PRO A 150 4.88 19.01 -13.79
N SER A 151 4.32 17.83 -14.08
CA SER A 151 4.54 17.08 -15.32
C SER A 151 3.42 17.34 -16.33
N THR A 152 3.70 18.06 -17.41
CA THR A 152 2.78 18.25 -18.56
C THR A 152 2.78 17.04 -19.51
N PRO A 153 1.71 16.85 -20.31
CA PRO A 153 1.45 15.59 -21.02
C PRO A 153 2.22 15.42 -22.33
N MET A 154 2.34 14.17 -22.79
CA MET A 154 2.95 13.83 -24.09
C MET A 154 1.99 14.08 -25.26
N ALA A 155 2.46 14.82 -26.26
CA ALA A 155 1.86 14.88 -27.59
C ALA A 155 2.72 14.11 -28.62
N SER A 156 2.06 13.57 -29.66
CA SER A 156 2.65 12.70 -30.67
C SER A 156 3.16 13.47 -31.91
N GLY A 157 4.15 12.91 -32.63
CA GLY A 157 4.63 13.47 -33.89
C GLY A 157 5.80 12.71 -34.53
N HIS A 158 5.60 12.12 -35.71
CA HIS A 158 6.67 11.50 -36.51
C HIS A 158 7.44 12.54 -37.34
N THR A 159 8.75 12.33 -37.55
CA THR A 159 9.40 12.01 -38.86
C THR A 159 10.90 12.31 -38.88
N GLY A 160 11.67 11.52 -39.67
CA GLY A 160 12.95 11.97 -40.27
C GLY A 160 14.27 11.62 -39.55
N GLY A 161 14.99 10.63 -40.08
CA GLY A 161 16.48 10.61 -40.07
C GLY A 161 17.02 10.93 -41.47
N PRO A 162 18.29 10.63 -41.83
CA PRO A 162 19.39 10.13 -41.00
C PRO A 162 20.74 10.86 -41.24
N SER A 163 21.79 10.56 -40.45
CA SER A 163 23.18 10.50 -40.96
C SER A 163 24.16 9.86 -39.96
N ILE A 164 25.10 9.06 -40.50
CA ILE A 164 26.25 8.47 -39.81
C ILE A 164 27.49 8.88 -40.61
N PRO A 165 28.66 9.10 -39.98
CA PRO A 165 29.82 8.29 -40.40
C PRO A 165 30.62 7.69 -39.24
N ARG A 166 31.26 6.55 -39.55
CA ARG A 166 32.18 5.78 -38.70
C ARG A 166 33.49 6.54 -38.44
N SER A 167 34.22 6.22 -37.35
CA SER A 167 35.29 5.19 -37.38
C SER A 167 36.31 5.28 -36.22
N HIS A 168 36.94 4.13 -35.91
CA HIS A 168 38.22 3.93 -35.19
C HIS A 168 38.43 4.54 -33.78
N SER A 169 39.08 3.93 -32.78
CA SER A 169 39.51 2.57 -32.35
C SER A 169 40.77 2.76 -31.49
N GLN A 170 41.05 1.87 -30.52
CA GLN A 170 42.19 1.87 -29.57
C GLN A 170 41.99 2.81 -28.36
N SER A 171 42.36 2.52 -27.11
CA SER A 171 42.65 1.33 -26.27
C SER A 171 43.52 1.85 -25.09
N HIS A 172 43.64 1.10 -23.98
CA HIS A 172 44.21 1.52 -22.67
C HIS A 172 43.23 2.34 -21.80
N SER A 173 43.16 2.16 -20.48
CA SER A 173 43.84 1.20 -19.58
C SER A 173 43.18 1.12 -18.20
N SER A 174 43.41 0.01 -17.50
CA SER A 174 43.48 -0.14 -16.03
C SER A 174 42.34 0.43 -15.18
N TRP A 175 41.51 -0.46 -14.63
CA TRP A 175 40.82 -0.23 -13.36
C TRP A 175 41.61 -0.96 -12.27
N ASP A 176 42.28 -0.21 -11.39
CA ASP A 176 42.73 -0.75 -10.10
C ASP A 176 41.53 -0.84 -9.16
N GLY A 177 41.22 -2.05 -8.72
CA GLY A 177 40.25 -2.29 -7.65
C GLY A 177 40.95 -2.26 -6.29
N GLN A 178 40.60 -1.29 -5.44
CA GLN A 178 40.92 -1.34 -4.01
C GLN A 178 39.63 -1.45 -3.21
N SER A 179 39.42 -2.62 -2.60
CA SER A 179 38.41 -2.83 -1.57
C SER A 179 39.05 -3.46 -0.33
N SER A 180 38.90 -2.76 0.80
CA SER A 180 39.16 -3.27 2.15
C SER A 180 38.24 -2.49 3.10
N PHE A 181 37.22 -3.09 3.72
CA PHE A 181 37.22 -3.99 4.90
C PHE A 181 37.29 -3.29 6.27
N VAL A 182 36.80 -4.01 7.31
CA VAL A 182 36.81 -3.75 8.78
C VAL A 182 35.62 -2.92 9.29
N GLU A 183 34.94 -3.19 10.42
CA GLU A 183 34.99 -4.27 11.45
C GLU A 183 33.58 -4.93 11.60
N GLY A 184 33.14 -5.70 12.61
CA GLY A 184 33.68 -6.19 13.90
C GLY A 184 32.66 -7.05 14.68
N ALA A 185 32.89 -7.54 15.91
CA ALA A 185 34.11 -7.87 16.68
C ALA A 185 33.73 -8.54 18.03
N ALA A 186 34.57 -9.47 18.55
CA ALA A 186 34.70 -9.92 19.96
C ALA A 186 35.77 -11.05 20.02
N HIS A 187 37.03 -10.95 20.47
CA HIS A 187 37.79 -10.16 21.46
C HIS A 187 37.99 -10.86 22.83
N LEU A 188 39.24 -11.29 23.11
CA LEU A 188 39.95 -11.29 24.43
C LEU A 188 41.40 -11.79 24.23
N SER A 189 42.36 -11.27 25.03
CA SER A 189 43.80 -11.27 24.71
C SER A 189 44.71 -11.61 25.95
N PRO A 190 45.98 -11.15 26.10
CA PRO A 190 47.26 -11.86 25.83
C PRO A 190 48.14 -11.90 27.13
N PRO A 191 49.48 -11.62 27.21
CA PRO A 191 50.69 -11.66 26.32
C PRO A 191 51.89 -12.39 27.05
N PRO A 192 53.20 -11.99 26.96
CA PRO A 192 54.11 -11.50 25.88
C PRO A 192 55.33 -12.46 25.66
N GLY A 193 56.34 -12.23 24.78
CA GLY A 193 56.59 -11.18 23.77
C GLY A 193 58.06 -11.19 23.27
N SER A 194 58.45 -10.19 22.46
CA SER A 194 59.82 -9.74 22.08
C SER A 194 60.80 -10.70 21.37
N ASP A 195 61.67 -10.28 20.43
CA ASP A 195 61.75 -9.07 19.57
C ASP A 195 62.74 -9.34 18.41
N ASP A 196 62.77 -8.42 17.43
CA ASP A 196 63.86 -8.11 16.47
C ASP A 196 64.40 -9.15 15.47
N GLY A 197 64.47 -8.71 14.20
CA GLY A 197 65.48 -9.16 13.22
C GLY A 197 66.50 -8.04 12.98
N PRO A 198 67.11 -7.91 11.78
CA PRO A 198 67.45 -8.92 10.77
C PRO A 198 68.99 -8.94 10.51
N GLY A 199 69.50 -9.89 9.71
CA GLY A 199 70.88 -9.73 9.20
C GLY A 199 71.55 -10.98 8.62
N LYS A 200 71.97 -10.87 7.34
CA LYS A 200 72.94 -11.80 6.74
C LYS A 200 74.34 -11.46 7.28
N HIS A 201 75.20 -12.45 7.55
CA HIS A 201 76.44 -12.62 6.77
C HIS A 201 77.19 -13.93 7.07
N LEU A 202 77.99 -14.31 6.08
CA LEU A 202 78.78 -15.54 5.95
C LEU A 202 80.09 -15.46 6.76
N GLY A 203 80.57 -16.55 7.39
CA GLY A 203 81.89 -16.54 8.06
C GLY A 203 82.28 -17.76 8.92
N THR A 204 82.75 -18.84 8.30
CA THR A 204 83.69 -19.83 8.85
C THR A 204 85.10 -19.20 9.07
N PRO A 205 86.14 -19.84 9.68
CA PRO A 205 86.27 -21.24 10.18
C PRO A 205 87.02 -21.46 11.54
N ALA A 206 87.15 -22.75 11.89
CA ALA A 206 88.24 -23.39 12.65
C ALA A 206 88.32 -23.21 14.19
N THR A 207 88.76 -24.13 15.04
CA THR A 207 89.05 -25.60 15.09
C THR A 207 89.73 -25.80 16.46
N THR A 208 89.31 -26.76 17.32
CA THR A 208 90.20 -27.72 18.05
C THR A 208 89.50 -28.48 19.21
N THR A 209 89.57 -29.83 19.19
CA THR A 209 89.75 -30.83 20.31
C THR A 209 88.99 -30.68 21.65
N SER A 210 88.42 -31.70 22.32
CA SER A 210 88.66 -33.17 22.43
C SER A 210 87.55 -33.81 23.32
N ALA A 211 87.37 -35.12 23.57
CA ALA A 211 87.76 -36.42 22.96
C ALA A 211 87.10 -37.60 23.74
N ARG A 212 87.23 -38.85 23.24
CA ARG A 212 86.75 -40.17 23.78
C ARG A 212 85.21 -40.41 23.77
N GLY A 213 84.70 -41.54 23.27
CA GLY A 213 85.35 -42.73 22.69
C GLY A 213 84.42 -43.64 21.85
N THR A 214 85.06 -44.46 21.00
CA THR A 214 84.58 -45.33 19.89
C THR A 214 84.03 -46.72 20.33
N PRO A 215 83.59 -47.68 19.45
CA PRO A 215 83.55 -47.69 17.96
C PRO A 215 82.31 -48.29 17.23
N GLY A 216 82.14 -47.90 15.95
CA GLY A 216 81.55 -48.71 14.86
C GLY A 216 80.08 -48.36 14.51
N GLN A 217 79.66 -48.20 13.24
CA GLN A 217 80.18 -48.74 11.96
C GLN A 217 79.92 -47.78 10.77
N LEU A 218 80.58 -48.03 9.63
CA LEU A 218 80.74 -47.17 8.45
C LEU A 218 79.48 -46.53 7.83
N ASP A 219 79.67 -45.24 7.53
CA ASP A 219 79.32 -44.50 6.30
C ASP A 219 78.74 -45.27 5.09
N THR A 220 77.60 -44.81 4.56
CA THR A 220 77.38 -44.75 3.10
C THR A 220 76.34 -43.68 2.76
N ARG A 221 76.82 -42.51 2.30
CA ARG A 221 76.00 -41.55 1.55
C ARG A 221 75.52 -42.21 0.25
N ARG A 222 74.23 -42.52 0.15
CA ARG A 222 73.62 -43.05 -1.07
C ARG A 222 72.93 -41.92 -1.81
N GLU A 223 73.50 -41.50 -2.93
CA GLU A 223 72.80 -40.69 -3.92
C GLU A 223 71.57 -41.48 -4.38
N LEU A 224 70.40 -40.84 -4.38
CA LEU A 224 69.20 -41.41 -4.96
C LEU A 224 69.41 -41.43 -6.48
N PRO A 225 69.28 -42.58 -7.16
CA PRO A 225 69.28 -42.58 -8.61
C PRO A 225 68.09 -41.77 -9.11
N ASP A 226 68.29 -40.99 -10.17
CA ASP A 226 67.17 -40.65 -11.05
C ASP A 226 66.55 -41.99 -11.50
N GLU A 227 65.25 -42.20 -11.25
CA GLU A 227 64.56 -43.38 -11.77
C GLU A 227 64.52 -43.27 -13.30
N GLU A 228 65.40 -44.04 -13.95
CA GLU A 228 65.49 -44.16 -15.40
C GLU A 228 64.12 -44.60 -15.95
N PHE A 229 63.42 -43.66 -16.58
CA PHE A 229 62.06 -43.87 -17.06
C PHE A 229 62.06 -44.93 -18.17
N ASP A 230 61.54 -46.12 -17.85
CA ASP A 230 61.55 -47.27 -18.77
C ASP A 230 60.53 -47.06 -19.92
N ASP A 231 61.04 -46.49 -21.01
CA ASP A 231 60.32 -46.32 -22.27
C ASP A 231 59.76 -47.65 -22.81
N GLU A 232 60.42 -48.78 -22.57
CA GLU A 232 59.95 -50.09 -23.05
C GLU A 232 58.73 -50.57 -22.24
N LEU A 233 58.69 -50.33 -20.93
CA LEU A 233 57.50 -50.52 -20.09
C LEU A 233 56.35 -49.61 -20.53
N PHE A 234 56.63 -48.33 -20.81
CA PHE A 234 55.64 -47.38 -21.33
C PHE A 234 55.02 -47.88 -22.64
N TYR A 235 55.82 -48.18 -23.66
CA TYR A 235 55.30 -48.66 -24.95
C TYR A 235 54.62 -50.04 -24.85
N LYS A 236 55.07 -50.95 -23.96
CA LYS A 236 54.38 -52.23 -23.71
C LYS A 236 53.03 -52.06 -23.00
N GLY A 237 52.90 -51.06 -22.13
CA GLY A 237 51.66 -50.72 -21.41
C GLY A 237 50.56 -50.20 -22.34
N PHE A 238 50.89 -49.29 -23.25
CA PHE A 238 49.92 -48.71 -24.20
C PHE A 238 49.72 -49.54 -25.49
N GLY A 239 50.69 -50.40 -25.87
CA GLY A 239 50.71 -51.10 -27.16
C GLY A 239 49.83 -52.36 -27.27
N ARG A 240 49.11 -52.77 -26.21
CA ARG A 240 48.26 -53.98 -26.22
C ARG A 240 46.91 -53.69 -25.55
N PRO A 241 45.77 -54.19 -26.09
CA PRO A 241 44.50 -54.08 -25.40
C PRO A 241 44.60 -54.79 -24.03
N PRO A 242 44.34 -54.12 -22.90
CA PRO A 242 44.66 -54.65 -21.57
C PRO A 242 43.79 -55.86 -21.26
N SER A 243 44.40 -57.05 -21.33
CA SER A 243 43.74 -58.36 -21.16
C SER A 243 43.25 -58.66 -19.73
N TYR A 244 43.38 -57.67 -18.84
CA TYR A 244 43.02 -57.69 -17.42
C TYR A 244 41.96 -56.65 -17.04
N CYS A 245 41.63 -55.70 -17.91
CA CYS A 245 40.63 -54.67 -17.63
C CYS A 245 39.21 -55.11 -18.07
N SER A 246 38.69 -56.17 -17.46
CA SER A 246 37.31 -56.63 -17.68
C SER A 246 36.32 -55.87 -16.79
N SER A 247 35.33 -55.19 -17.37
CA SER A 247 34.29 -54.46 -16.62
C SER A 247 33.55 -55.36 -15.63
N ARG A 248 33.46 -54.92 -14.36
CA ARG A 248 32.70 -55.60 -13.28
C ARG A 248 31.19 -55.52 -13.50
N GLY A 249 30.73 -54.37 -14.01
CA GLY A 249 29.32 -54.10 -14.32
C GLY A 249 29.00 -54.21 -15.80
N ASP A 250 27.71 -54.22 -16.12
CA ASP A 250 27.23 -53.97 -17.47
C ASP A 250 27.16 -52.45 -17.70
N ILE A 251 27.48 -52.00 -18.91
CA ILE A 251 27.37 -50.60 -19.39
C ILE A 251 25.90 -50.15 -19.37
N HIS A 252 24.96 -51.09 -19.45
CA HIS A 252 23.53 -50.83 -19.42
C HIS A 252 22.92 -51.08 -18.04
N GLU A 253 22.38 -50.04 -17.43
CA GLU A 253 21.60 -50.15 -16.19
C GLU A 253 20.15 -50.54 -16.47
N LYS A 254 19.62 -51.42 -15.61
CA LYS A 254 18.19 -51.79 -15.61
C LYS A 254 17.36 -50.58 -15.19
N ARG A 255 16.15 -50.44 -15.75
CA ARG A 255 15.14 -49.43 -15.34
C ARG A 255 14.82 -49.41 -13.83
N THR A 256 15.07 -50.51 -13.13
CA THR A 256 14.87 -50.65 -11.68
C THR A 256 16.13 -50.34 -10.85
N SER A 257 17.19 -49.78 -11.43
CA SER A 257 18.31 -49.27 -10.65
C SER A 257 17.86 -48.04 -9.86
N TRP A 258 18.41 -47.85 -8.66
CA TRP A 258 18.07 -46.71 -7.80
C TRP A 258 18.30 -45.38 -8.54
N LEU A 259 19.44 -45.26 -9.23
CA LEU A 259 19.80 -44.09 -10.04
C LEU A 259 18.80 -43.84 -11.17
N SER A 260 18.33 -44.89 -11.88
CA SER A 260 17.29 -44.76 -12.91
C SER A 260 15.94 -44.34 -12.33
N ILE A 261 15.58 -44.81 -11.13
CA ILE A 261 14.34 -44.42 -10.45
C ILE A 261 14.43 -42.96 -9.99
N THR A 262 15.55 -42.53 -9.40
CA THR A 262 15.75 -41.15 -8.95
C THR A 262 15.72 -40.17 -10.12
N ILE A 263 16.47 -40.40 -11.20
CA ILE A 263 16.47 -39.50 -12.37
C ILE A 263 15.07 -39.40 -13.00
N PHE A 264 14.34 -40.52 -13.07
CA PHE A 264 12.97 -40.54 -13.59
C PHE A 264 12.00 -39.76 -12.70
N ALA A 265 12.08 -39.92 -11.38
CA ALA A 265 11.26 -39.17 -10.42
C ALA A 265 11.57 -37.66 -10.45
N LEU A 266 12.85 -37.27 -10.55
CA LEU A 266 13.27 -35.88 -10.71
C LEU A 266 12.78 -35.28 -12.03
N SER A 267 12.77 -36.07 -13.12
CA SER A 267 12.26 -35.64 -14.44
C SER A 267 10.75 -35.40 -14.41
N ILE A 268 9.97 -36.28 -13.76
CA ILE A 268 8.54 -36.05 -13.53
C ILE A 268 8.33 -34.79 -12.68
N TYR A 269 9.01 -34.67 -11.53
CA TYR A 269 8.88 -33.53 -10.63
C TYR A 269 9.19 -32.20 -11.34
N SER A 270 10.33 -32.11 -12.03
CA SER A 270 10.73 -30.87 -12.71
C SER A 270 9.76 -30.52 -13.85
N THR A 271 9.29 -31.50 -14.62
CA THR A 271 8.29 -31.26 -15.70
C THR A 271 6.95 -30.78 -15.14
N VAL A 272 6.41 -31.44 -14.11
CA VAL A 272 5.12 -31.06 -13.50
C VAL A 272 5.21 -29.69 -12.84
N MET A 273 6.25 -29.44 -12.03
CA MET A 273 6.38 -28.17 -11.30
C MET A 273 6.71 -26.99 -12.23
N SER A 274 7.55 -27.18 -13.25
CA SER A 274 7.78 -26.11 -14.26
C SER A 274 6.51 -25.83 -15.09
N GLY A 275 5.68 -26.84 -15.35
CA GLY A 275 4.36 -26.67 -15.96
C GLY A 275 3.40 -25.87 -15.07
N ILE A 276 3.32 -26.18 -13.77
CA ILE A 276 2.53 -25.40 -12.80
C ILE A 276 3.01 -23.95 -12.74
N TRP A 277 4.32 -23.72 -12.69
CA TRP A 277 4.91 -22.37 -12.70
C TRP A 277 4.52 -21.57 -13.96
N LEU A 278 4.58 -22.20 -15.14
CA LEU A 278 4.16 -21.58 -16.39
C LEU A 278 2.66 -21.25 -16.40
N VAL A 279 1.81 -22.14 -15.89
CA VAL A 279 0.35 -21.91 -15.78
C VAL A 279 0.05 -20.77 -14.81
N VAL A 280 0.69 -20.72 -13.65
CA VAL A 280 0.52 -19.61 -12.67
C VAL A 280 0.98 -18.28 -13.26
N ALA A 281 2.10 -18.25 -13.98
CA ALA A 281 2.58 -17.05 -14.66
C ALA A 281 1.61 -16.53 -15.74
N ILE A 282 0.87 -17.43 -16.41
CA ILE A 282 -0.11 -17.06 -17.45
C ILE A 282 -1.44 -16.62 -16.82
N LEU A 283 -1.96 -17.36 -15.83
CA LEU A 283 -3.25 -17.08 -15.21
C LEU A 283 -3.22 -15.88 -14.24
N GLN A 284 -2.04 -15.50 -13.74
CA GLN A 284 -1.82 -14.43 -12.78
C GLN A 284 -2.81 -14.40 -11.60
N PRO A 285 -2.94 -15.50 -10.82
CA PRO A 285 -3.94 -15.61 -9.76
C PRO A 285 -3.76 -14.54 -8.68
N ARG A 286 -4.89 -13.90 -8.33
CA ARG A 286 -5.02 -12.93 -7.23
C ARG A 286 -5.34 -13.71 -5.95
N TRP A 287 -4.50 -13.60 -4.94
CA TRP A 287 -4.58 -14.45 -3.75
C TRP A 287 -5.55 -13.95 -2.67
N GLY A 288 -5.99 -12.68 -2.75
CA GLY A 288 -6.93 -12.08 -1.79
C GLY A 288 -6.52 -12.30 -0.33
N ARG A 289 -7.42 -12.82 0.49
CA ARG A 289 -7.15 -13.19 1.90
C ARG A 289 -6.29 -14.44 2.08
N GLY A 290 -6.02 -15.21 1.02
CA GLY A 290 -5.15 -16.39 1.08
C GLY A 290 -3.68 -16.05 1.33
N ILE A 291 -3.25 -14.84 0.94
CA ILE A 291 -1.95 -14.26 1.30
C ILE A 291 -2.20 -12.89 1.92
N SER A 292 -2.35 -12.85 3.25
CA SER A 292 -2.53 -11.61 4.01
C SER A 292 -1.83 -11.68 5.37
N SER A 293 -1.68 -10.53 6.03
CA SER A 293 -1.02 -10.42 7.33
C SER A 293 -1.87 -10.90 8.50
N ARG A 294 -3.21 -10.96 8.34
CA ARG A 294 -4.17 -11.39 9.37
C ARG A 294 -4.73 -12.79 9.14
N GLU A 295 -4.87 -13.21 7.88
CA GLU A 295 -5.51 -14.47 7.47
C GLU A 295 -4.67 -15.17 6.38
N GLY A 296 -4.67 -16.50 6.36
CA GLY A 296 -3.92 -17.28 5.37
C GLY A 296 -2.40 -17.28 5.61
N LEU A 297 -1.62 -17.22 4.52
CA LEU A 297 -0.16 -17.18 4.56
C LEU A 297 0.34 -15.74 4.66
N ASN A 298 1.19 -15.46 5.65
CA ASN A 298 1.88 -14.17 5.72
C ASN A 298 2.68 -13.91 4.41
N PRO A 299 2.64 -12.69 3.84
CA PRO A 299 3.34 -12.35 2.60
C PRO A 299 4.83 -12.74 2.56
N SER A 300 5.56 -12.61 3.67
CA SER A 300 6.97 -13.03 3.77
C SER A 300 7.14 -14.55 3.59
N THR A 301 6.22 -15.35 4.16
CA THR A 301 6.17 -16.80 4.00
C THR A 301 5.77 -17.20 2.58
N GLY A 302 4.82 -16.50 1.96
CA GLY A 302 4.42 -16.74 0.56
C GLY A 302 5.58 -16.53 -0.43
N THR A 303 6.30 -15.43 -0.29
CA THR A 303 7.47 -15.11 -1.14
C THR A 303 8.63 -16.08 -0.92
N THR A 304 8.96 -16.39 0.34
CA THR A 304 10.05 -17.34 0.65
C THR A 304 9.73 -18.77 0.21
N LEU A 305 8.47 -19.21 0.31
CA LEU A 305 8.03 -20.51 -0.22
C LEU A 305 8.13 -20.57 -1.75
N SER A 306 7.72 -19.51 -2.45
CA SER A 306 7.85 -19.43 -3.92
C SER A 306 9.32 -19.47 -4.35
N ALA A 307 10.20 -18.72 -3.68
CA ALA A 307 11.64 -18.73 -3.93
C ALA A 307 12.28 -20.12 -3.67
N LEU A 308 11.86 -20.82 -2.61
CA LEU A 308 12.34 -22.16 -2.29
C LEU A 308 11.95 -23.18 -3.37
N ILE A 309 10.68 -23.19 -3.80
CA ILE A 309 10.21 -24.11 -4.85
C ILE A 309 10.84 -23.73 -6.21
N SER A 310 11.01 -22.45 -6.50
CA SER A 310 11.77 -22.00 -7.67
C SER A 310 13.17 -22.62 -7.73
N LYS A 311 13.88 -22.63 -6.58
CA LYS A 311 15.23 -23.19 -6.50
C LYS A 311 15.25 -24.72 -6.62
N THR A 312 14.23 -25.44 -6.12
CA THR A 312 14.14 -26.88 -6.35
C THR A 312 13.83 -27.21 -7.81
N ILE A 313 13.00 -26.43 -8.51
CA ILE A 313 12.78 -26.61 -9.95
C ILE A 313 14.08 -26.35 -10.73
N GLU A 314 14.82 -25.27 -10.42
CA GLU A 314 16.12 -24.94 -11.04
C GLU A 314 17.13 -26.11 -10.90
N MET A 315 17.34 -26.61 -9.67
CA MET A 315 18.29 -27.70 -9.41
C MET A 315 17.87 -29.02 -10.07
N THR A 316 16.57 -29.33 -10.07
CA THR A 316 16.07 -30.57 -10.69
C THR A 316 16.11 -30.49 -12.21
N PHE A 317 15.83 -29.33 -12.81
CA PHE A 317 15.96 -29.07 -14.25
C PHE A 317 17.40 -29.33 -14.72
N VAL A 318 18.39 -28.69 -14.08
CA VAL A 318 19.81 -28.87 -14.41
C VAL A 318 20.22 -30.34 -14.31
N THR A 319 19.81 -31.03 -13.25
CA THR A 319 20.12 -32.45 -13.02
C THR A 319 19.55 -33.35 -14.12
N VAL A 320 18.27 -33.14 -14.49
CA VAL A 320 17.56 -33.93 -15.51
C VAL A 320 18.13 -33.66 -16.91
N PHE A 321 18.43 -32.39 -17.22
CA PHE A 321 19.03 -32.00 -18.48
C PHE A 321 20.42 -32.63 -18.67
N VAL A 322 21.30 -32.52 -17.66
CA VAL A 322 22.64 -33.12 -17.70
C VAL A 322 22.55 -34.63 -17.85
N ALA A 323 21.66 -35.31 -17.12
CA ALA A 323 21.46 -36.75 -17.28
C ALA A 323 21.02 -37.11 -18.71
N CYS A 324 20.09 -36.36 -19.30
CA CYS A 324 19.63 -36.57 -20.67
C CYS A 324 20.76 -36.35 -21.69
N LEU A 325 21.51 -35.26 -21.57
CA LEU A 325 22.67 -34.93 -22.41
C LEU A 325 23.75 -36.02 -22.34
N GLY A 326 24.06 -36.51 -21.15
CA GLY A 326 24.98 -37.63 -20.92
C GLY A 326 24.52 -38.94 -21.57
N GLN A 327 23.20 -39.26 -21.50
CA GLN A 327 22.62 -40.40 -22.20
C GLN A 327 22.75 -40.29 -23.73
N ILE A 328 22.46 -39.12 -24.30
CA ILE A 328 22.53 -38.88 -25.75
C ILE A 328 23.98 -39.00 -26.24
N LEU A 329 24.90 -38.28 -25.62
CA LEU A 329 26.31 -38.26 -25.99
C LEU A 329 26.96 -39.64 -25.87
N THR A 330 26.75 -40.30 -24.73
CA THR A 330 27.34 -41.63 -24.49
C THR A 330 26.82 -42.67 -25.48
N ARG A 331 25.51 -42.67 -25.79
CA ARG A 331 24.96 -43.61 -26.79
C ARG A 331 25.54 -43.35 -28.18
N ARG A 332 25.72 -42.08 -28.55
CA ARG A 332 26.34 -41.71 -29.83
C ARG A 332 27.81 -42.13 -29.90
N ALA A 333 28.53 -42.17 -28.79
CA ALA A 333 29.90 -42.70 -28.73
C ALA A 333 29.98 -44.23 -28.90
N PHE A 334 28.91 -44.98 -28.62
CA PHE A 334 28.90 -46.46 -28.73
C PHE A 334 28.52 -47.01 -30.12
N VAL A 335 27.99 -46.20 -31.03
CA VAL A 335 27.57 -46.64 -32.37
C VAL A 335 28.80 -46.72 -33.31
N ARG A 336 29.02 -47.88 -33.93
CA ARG A 336 30.25 -48.18 -34.70
C ARG A 336 30.46 -47.35 -35.98
N ASN A 337 29.41 -46.70 -36.48
CA ASN A 337 29.40 -45.99 -37.77
C ASN A 337 29.11 -44.48 -37.61
N THR A 338 29.32 -43.91 -36.41
CA THR A 338 29.11 -42.48 -36.13
C THR A 338 30.41 -41.74 -35.85
N ILE A 339 30.36 -40.40 -35.91
CA ILE A 339 31.50 -39.48 -35.70
C ILE A 339 32.03 -39.49 -34.23
N GLY A 340 31.35 -40.19 -33.31
CA GLY A 340 31.75 -40.33 -31.91
C GLY A 340 31.30 -39.15 -31.04
N MET A 341 32.16 -38.71 -30.13
CA MET A 341 31.97 -37.53 -29.27
C MET A 341 33.24 -36.68 -29.28
N THR A 342 33.09 -35.37 -29.48
CA THR A 342 34.21 -34.43 -29.42
C THR A 342 34.49 -33.99 -27.98
N LEU A 343 35.71 -33.51 -27.72
CA LEU A 343 36.07 -32.96 -26.40
C LEU A 343 35.24 -31.72 -26.05
N GLY A 344 34.92 -30.87 -27.04
CA GLY A 344 34.02 -29.72 -26.84
C GLY A 344 32.62 -30.15 -26.40
N GLU A 345 32.07 -31.22 -26.97
CA GLU A 345 30.77 -31.76 -26.55
C GLU A 345 30.78 -32.32 -25.12
N MET A 346 31.89 -32.90 -24.66
CA MET A 346 32.04 -33.28 -23.25
C MET A 346 31.93 -32.05 -22.32
N THR A 347 32.41 -30.87 -22.75
CA THR A 347 32.34 -29.64 -21.93
C THR A 347 30.95 -29.02 -21.83
N MET A 348 29.97 -29.44 -22.64
CA MET A 348 28.59 -28.92 -22.57
C MET A 348 27.92 -29.16 -21.22
N ARG A 349 28.34 -30.20 -20.49
CA ARG A 349 27.95 -30.47 -19.10
C ARG A 349 28.35 -29.33 -18.15
N ASN A 350 29.56 -28.78 -18.34
CA ASN A 350 30.12 -27.73 -17.48
C ASN A 350 29.44 -26.38 -17.73
N TRP A 351 29.01 -26.10 -18.97
CA TRP A 351 28.26 -24.89 -19.30
C TRP A 351 26.99 -24.77 -18.44
N VAL A 352 26.24 -25.86 -18.27
CA VAL A 352 24.99 -25.86 -17.49
C VAL A 352 25.24 -25.83 -15.97
N PHE A 353 26.23 -26.59 -15.46
CA PHE A 353 26.56 -26.57 -14.02
C PHE A 353 27.18 -25.26 -13.55
N GLN A 354 27.99 -24.65 -14.39
CA GLN A 354 28.72 -23.42 -14.09
C GLN A 354 28.66 -22.51 -15.31
N PRO A 355 27.60 -21.69 -15.46
CA PRO A 355 27.43 -20.78 -16.60
C PRO A 355 28.64 -19.86 -16.83
N GLY A 356 29.34 -19.46 -15.76
CA GLY A 356 30.59 -18.69 -15.86
C GLY A 356 31.73 -19.39 -16.62
N SER A 357 31.68 -20.72 -16.79
CA SER A 357 32.65 -21.47 -17.60
C SER A 357 32.57 -21.12 -19.09
N LEU A 358 31.43 -20.65 -19.59
CA LEU A 358 31.29 -20.14 -20.96
C LEU A 358 32.15 -18.87 -21.19
N ILE A 359 32.32 -18.05 -20.16
CA ILE A 359 33.11 -16.82 -20.23
C ILE A 359 34.61 -17.16 -20.14
N THR A 360 34.99 -18.09 -19.26
CA THR A 360 36.40 -18.44 -19.03
C THR A 360 36.98 -19.44 -20.04
N HIS A 361 36.14 -20.24 -20.73
CA HIS A 361 36.55 -21.26 -21.70
C HIS A 361 35.82 -21.13 -23.05
N ALA A 362 35.66 -19.89 -23.53
CA ALA A 362 34.96 -19.56 -24.76
C ALA A 362 35.50 -20.28 -26.02
N GLU A 363 36.76 -20.74 -26.01
CA GLU A 363 37.40 -21.52 -27.10
C GLU A 363 36.67 -22.82 -27.46
N THR A 364 35.88 -23.39 -26.54
CA THR A 364 35.08 -24.60 -26.78
C THR A 364 33.76 -24.31 -27.51
N ILE A 365 33.27 -23.06 -27.46
CA ILE A 365 31.94 -22.68 -27.97
C ILE A 365 31.84 -22.79 -29.51
N PRO A 366 32.79 -22.31 -30.34
CA PRO A 366 32.67 -22.45 -31.80
C PRO A 366 32.58 -23.91 -32.27
N ASN A 367 33.31 -24.79 -31.58
CA ASN A 367 33.49 -26.19 -31.96
C ASN A 367 32.33 -27.11 -31.53
N ALA A 368 31.65 -26.79 -30.41
CA ALA A 368 30.54 -27.59 -29.90
C ALA A 368 29.18 -26.88 -29.97
N GLY A 369 29.14 -25.56 -29.79
CA GLY A 369 27.91 -24.75 -29.74
C GLY A 369 27.18 -24.62 -31.09
N SER A 370 27.89 -24.83 -32.20
CA SER A 370 27.32 -24.89 -33.56
C SER A 370 26.55 -26.20 -33.85
N THR A 371 26.66 -27.20 -32.98
CA THR A 371 25.87 -28.44 -33.08
C THR A 371 24.47 -28.24 -32.50
N ILE A 372 23.49 -29.04 -32.96
CA ILE A 372 22.11 -28.99 -32.41
C ILE A 372 22.09 -29.23 -30.89
N LEU A 373 22.94 -30.13 -30.40
CA LEU A 373 23.04 -30.44 -28.97
C LEU A 373 23.76 -29.33 -28.18
N GLY A 374 24.73 -28.65 -28.79
CA GLY A 374 25.37 -27.46 -28.23
C GLY A 374 24.44 -26.26 -28.16
N ALA A 375 23.66 -25.98 -29.21
CA ALA A 375 22.63 -24.96 -29.18
C ALA A 375 21.56 -25.24 -28.11
N LEU A 376 21.14 -26.50 -27.96
CA LEU A 376 20.25 -26.95 -26.87
C LEU A 376 20.90 -26.72 -25.49
N ALA A 377 22.17 -27.06 -25.30
CA ALA A 377 22.90 -26.88 -24.04
C ALA A 377 23.13 -25.41 -23.68
N LEU A 378 23.44 -24.55 -24.67
CA LEU A 378 23.53 -23.09 -24.48
C LEU A 378 22.16 -22.51 -24.10
N THR A 379 21.09 -22.95 -24.76
CA THR A 379 19.71 -22.54 -24.45
C THR A 379 19.30 -22.97 -23.04
N ALA A 380 19.62 -24.22 -22.65
CA ALA A 380 19.39 -24.73 -21.30
C ALA A 380 20.22 -23.99 -20.24
N THR A 381 21.45 -23.56 -20.58
CA THR A 381 22.32 -22.76 -19.69
C THR A 381 21.72 -21.37 -19.45
N VAL A 382 21.29 -20.67 -20.51
CA VAL A 382 20.59 -19.37 -20.40
C VAL A 382 19.30 -19.53 -19.60
N ALA A 383 18.50 -20.56 -19.90
CA ALA A 383 17.26 -20.84 -19.20
C ALA A 383 17.49 -21.11 -17.71
N ALA A 384 18.47 -21.94 -17.33
CA ALA A 384 18.84 -22.18 -15.94
C ALA A 384 19.32 -20.91 -15.22
N THR A 385 20.18 -20.12 -15.89
CA THR A 385 20.76 -18.89 -15.31
C THR A 385 19.70 -17.86 -14.95
N PHE A 386 18.67 -17.70 -15.79
CA PHE A 386 17.59 -16.74 -15.57
C PHE A 386 16.35 -17.34 -14.91
N TYR A 387 16.29 -18.66 -14.63
CA TYR A 387 15.05 -19.30 -14.17
C TYR A 387 14.55 -18.75 -12.83
N THR A 388 15.43 -18.56 -11.85
CA THR A 388 15.04 -18.02 -10.53
C THR A 388 14.61 -16.56 -10.64
N THR A 389 15.27 -15.74 -11.48
CA THR A 389 14.84 -14.36 -11.78
C THR A 389 13.48 -14.33 -12.50
N ALA A 390 13.27 -15.20 -13.48
CA ALA A 390 12.02 -15.33 -14.22
C ALA A 390 10.87 -15.78 -13.31
N SER A 391 11.13 -16.75 -12.43
CA SER A 391 10.18 -17.23 -11.43
C SER A 391 9.83 -16.15 -10.41
N ASP A 392 10.79 -15.41 -9.88
CA ASP A 392 10.49 -14.28 -8.99
C ASP A 392 9.67 -13.22 -9.73
N ALA A 393 10.09 -12.82 -10.95
CA ALA A 393 9.40 -11.81 -11.74
C ALA A 393 7.96 -12.19 -12.11
N MET A 394 7.69 -13.47 -12.41
CA MET A 394 6.44 -13.91 -13.03
C MET A 394 5.52 -14.74 -12.12
N VAL A 395 6.00 -15.29 -11.00
CA VAL A 395 5.25 -16.25 -10.17
C VAL A 395 5.21 -15.88 -8.69
N ALA A 396 6.25 -15.22 -8.14
CA ALA A 396 6.23 -14.80 -6.74
C ALA A 396 5.07 -13.81 -6.47
N PRO A 397 4.36 -13.95 -5.33
CA PRO A 397 3.22 -13.09 -5.00
C PRO A 397 3.71 -11.67 -4.71
N LYS A 398 3.20 -10.69 -5.46
CA LYS A 398 3.57 -9.27 -5.36
C LYS A 398 2.34 -8.40 -5.28
N LEU A 399 2.43 -7.26 -4.60
CA LEU A 399 1.32 -6.30 -4.54
C LEU A 399 1.10 -5.71 -5.94
N LYS A 400 -0.11 -5.89 -6.46
CA LYS A 400 -0.53 -5.38 -7.77
C LYS A 400 -1.96 -4.88 -7.64
N TYR A 401 -2.25 -3.73 -8.26
CA TYR A 401 -3.61 -3.23 -8.40
C TYR A 401 -4.43 -4.16 -9.29
N GLY A 402 -5.70 -4.35 -8.92
CA GLY A 402 -6.70 -4.93 -9.82
C GLY A 402 -7.06 -4.03 -11.00
N GLU A 403 -7.94 -4.56 -11.83
CA GLU A 403 -8.84 -3.76 -12.66
C GLU A 403 -9.87 -3.05 -11.75
N TRP A 404 -10.66 -2.14 -12.31
CA TRP A 404 -11.78 -1.54 -11.60
C TRP A 404 -12.94 -2.54 -11.55
N GLU A 405 -13.44 -2.80 -10.35
CA GLU A 405 -14.55 -3.72 -10.10
C GLU A 405 -15.75 -2.89 -9.63
N SER A 406 -16.79 -2.78 -10.47
CA SER A 406 -18.06 -2.17 -10.06
C SER A 406 -18.73 -3.07 -9.02
N LYS A 407 -19.05 -2.50 -7.86
CA LYS A 407 -19.51 -3.20 -6.68
C LYS A 407 -20.42 -2.31 -5.85
N GLU A 408 -21.58 -2.83 -5.49
CA GLU A 408 -22.42 -2.22 -4.46
C GLU A 408 -21.74 -2.35 -3.08
N LEU A 409 -21.57 -1.21 -2.41
CA LEU A 409 -21.05 -1.10 -1.05
C LEU A 409 -22.19 -0.72 -0.11
N SER A 410 -22.12 -1.18 1.14
CA SER A 410 -23.14 -0.89 2.15
C SER A 410 -22.53 -0.46 3.48
N ALA A 411 -23.21 0.41 4.21
CA ALA A 411 -22.84 0.77 5.56
C ALA A 411 -24.08 1.11 6.39
N HIS A 412 -23.89 1.08 7.70
CA HIS A 412 -24.92 1.43 8.66
C HIS A 412 -25.09 2.96 8.69
N ILE A 413 -26.35 3.40 8.76
CA ILE A 413 -26.72 4.82 8.90
C ILE A 413 -27.61 4.99 10.13
N ARG A 414 -27.52 6.15 10.79
CA ARG A 414 -28.08 6.38 12.12
C ARG A 414 -28.87 7.67 12.29
N ALA A 415 -28.71 8.68 11.44
CA ALA A 415 -29.49 9.92 11.55
C ALA A 415 -29.73 10.61 10.21
N SER A 416 -30.72 11.49 10.17
CA SER A 416 -30.94 12.41 9.05
C SER A 416 -29.74 13.33 8.82
N TYR A 417 -29.56 13.80 7.59
CA TYR A 417 -28.49 14.76 7.27
C TYR A 417 -28.60 16.02 8.12
N ALA A 418 -27.46 16.46 8.66
CA ALA A 418 -27.29 17.66 9.45
C ALA A 418 -28.12 17.72 10.75
N ASN A 419 -28.52 16.56 11.29
CA ASN A 419 -29.23 16.45 12.56
C ASN A 419 -28.35 16.95 13.74
N PRO A 420 -28.74 18.03 14.45
CA PRO A 420 -27.91 18.61 15.51
C PRO A 420 -27.82 17.73 16.76
N GLU A 421 -28.87 16.98 17.08
CA GLU A 421 -28.92 16.14 18.28
C GLU A 421 -28.04 14.91 18.14
N TRP A 422 -27.99 14.33 16.92
CA TRP A 422 -27.05 13.24 16.61
C TRP A 422 -25.59 13.67 16.75
N VAL A 423 -25.21 14.84 16.21
CA VAL A 423 -23.84 15.35 16.30
C VAL A 423 -23.44 15.64 17.75
N LYS A 424 -24.36 16.14 18.58
CA LYS A 424 -24.16 16.27 20.04
C LYS A 424 -23.93 14.90 20.70
N MET A 425 -24.79 13.92 20.42
CA MET A 425 -24.75 12.57 21.02
C MET A 425 -23.45 11.80 20.70
N VAL A 426 -22.91 11.96 19.49
CA VAL A 426 -21.65 11.29 19.08
C VAL A 426 -20.41 11.95 19.67
N CYS A 427 -20.50 13.20 20.14
CA CYS A 427 -19.34 13.93 20.64
C CYS A 427 -18.86 13.41 22.01
N PRO A 428 -17.59 13.01 22.17
CA PRO A 428 -17.08 12.41 23.40
C PRO A 428 -16.89 13.46 24.50
N SER A 429 -17.94 13.74 25.27
CA SER A 429 -17.87 14.69 26.39
C SER A 429 -17.23 14.09 27.65
N VAL A 430 -16.35 14.87 28.29
CA VAL A 430 -15.69 14.53 29.56
C VAL A 430 -16.43 15.09 30.78
N LEU A 431 -17.46 15.91 30.58
CA LEU A 431 -18.17 16.62 31.66
C LEU A 431 -19.32 15.82 32.28
N GLY A 432 -19.76 14.75 31.63
CA GLY A 432 -20.70 13.76 32.18
C GLY A 432 -22.00 14.35 32.73
N ASP A 433 -22.52 13.71 33.77
CA ASP A 433 -23.80 14.06 34.42
C ASP A 433 -23.76 15.41 35.18
N GLU A 434 -22.59 16.02 35.39
CA GLU A 434 -22.46 17.29 36.15
C GLU A 434 -23.03 18.49 35.37
N ASP A 435 -23.07 18.41 34.03
CA ASP A 435 -23.72 19.38 33.14
C ASP A 435 -24.33 18.68 31.92
N GLU A 436 -25.14 17.64 32.17
CA GLU A 436 -25.74 16.77 31.13
C GLU A 436 -26.40 17.58 30.00
N LYS A 437 -26.98 18.75 30.32
CA LYS A 437 -27.68 19.61 29.36
C LYS A 437 -26.76 20.31 28.35
N TYR A 438 -25.59 20.79 28.76
CA TYR A 438 -24.70 21.59 27.89
C TYR A 438 -23.36 20.91 27.59
N ALA A 439 -23.04 19.80 28.24
CA ALA A 439 -21.80 19.04 28.07
C ALA A 439 -21.60 18.52 26.63
N ALA A 440 -22.65 18.03 25.98
CA ALA A 440 -22.60 17.51 24.61
C ALA A 440 -22.50 18.65 23.57
N GLU A 441 -23.27 19.73 23.76
CA GLU A 441 -23.22 20.91 22.90
C GLU A 441 -21.87 21.64 22.99
N SER A 442 -21.30 21.73 24.19
CA SER A 442 -19.96 22.30 24.42
C SER A 442 -18.88 21.48 23.69
N CYS A 443 -19.00 20.15 23.69
CA CYS A 443 -18.10 19.26 22.95
C CYS A 443 -18.18 19.54 21.44
N MET A 444 -19.39 19.58 20.87
CA MET A 444 -19.64 19.89 19.46
C MET A 444 -19.07 21.27 19.08
N ASN A 445 -19.31 22.28 19.91
CA ASN A 445 -18.83 23.65 19.71
C ASN A 445 -17.29 23.74 19.74
N ILE A 446 -16.63 23.00 20.64
CA ILE A 446 -15.16 22.86 20.64
C ILE A 446 -14.68 22.21 19.35
N GLN A 447 -15.34 21.14 18.88
CA GLN A 447 -14.96 20.46 17.64
C GLN A 447 -15.12 21.36 16.40
N PHE A 448 -16.21 22.13 16.32
CA PHE A 448 -16.39 23.15 15.30
C PHE A 448 -15.29 24.20 15.34
N SER A 449 -14.92 24.75 16.50
CA SER A 449 -13.83 25.73 16.59
C SER A 449 -12.49 25.15 16.13
N GLY A 450 -12.12 23.96 16.61
CA GLY A 450 -10.88 23.30 16.22
C GLY A 450 -10.76 23.06 14.72
N GLN A 451 -11.83 22.54 14.09
CA GLN A 451 -11.81 22.25 12.66
C GLN A 451 -11.97 23.50 11.78
N SER A 452 -12.93 24.38 12.06
CA SER A 452 -13.21 25.57 11.23
C SER A 452 -11.98 26.48 11.13
N TYR A 453 -11.38 26.84 12.28
CA TYR A 453 -10.18 27.69 12.30
C TYR A 453 -8.99 27.04 11.58
N ARG A 454 -8.84 25.72 11.68
CA ARG A 454 -7.80 24.96 10.98
C ARG A 454 -8.03 24.97 9.46
N ASN A 455 -9.27 24.79 9.01
CA ASN A 455 -9.63 24.80 7.59
C ASN A 455 -9.39 26.17 6.97
N LEU A 456 -9.88 27.24 7.62
CA LEU A 456 -9.66 28.62 7.18
C LEU A 456 -8.16 28.97 7.16
N ARG A 457 -7.40 28.58 8.19
CA ARG A 457 -5.94 28.82 8.25
C ARG A 457 -5.18 28.08 7.14
N ASN A 458 -5.52 26.82 6.86
CA ASN A 458 -4.91 26.08 5.75
C ASN A 458 -5.23 26.76 4.41
N TYR A 459 -6.46 27.23 4.23
CA TYR A 459 -6.88 27.96 3.03
C TYR A 459 -6.13 29.27 2.84
N MET A 460 -5.95 30.05 3.92
CA MET A 460 -5.09 31.24 3.93
C MET A 460 -3.65 30.92 3.51
N GLN A 461 -3.07 29.80 3.98
CA GLN A 461 -1.71 29.40 3.62
C GLN A 461 -1.57 29.09 2.12
N VAL A 462 -2.56 28.45 1.50
CA VAL A 462 -2.57 28.18 0.06
C VAL A 462 -2.62 29.49 -0.73
N TRP A 463 -3.50 30.42 -0.33
CA TRP A 463 -3.58 31.74 -0.96
C TRP A 463 -2.33 32.60 -0.76
N THR A 464 -1.69 32.56 0.42
CA THR A 464 -0.39 33.22 0.64
C THR A 464 0.66 32.68 -0.32
N ALA A 465 0.74 31.36 -0.51
CA ALA A 465 1.69 30.77 -1.45
C ALA A 465 1.43 31.14 -2.92
N ILE A 466 0.17 31.33 -3.33
CA ILE A 466 -0.21 31.79 -4.67
C ILE A 466 0.20 33.25 -4.89
N ASN A 467 -0.09 34.11 -3.91
CA ASN A 467 0.32 35.51 -3.90
C ASN A 467 1.86 35.67 -3.93
N ASP A 468 2.57 34.91 -3.12
CA ASP A 468 4.04 34.95 -3.04
C ASP A 468 4.73 34.42 -4.31
N ASN A 469 4.11 33.46 -5.02
CA ASN A 469 4.63 32.92 -6.28
C ASN A 469 4.30 33.80 -7.51
N GLY A 470 3.38 34.77 -7.40
CA GLY A 470 2.97 35.64 -8.51
C GLY A 470 2.20 34.91 -9.64
N THR A 471 1.52 33.80 -9.32
CA THR A 471 0.71 33.05 -10.29
C THR A 471 -0.65 33.73 -10.54
N GLU A 472 -0.68 34.72 -11.43
CA GLU A 472 -1.88 35.45 -11.83
C GLU A 472 -2.69 34.70 -12.91
N ALA A 473 -3.58 33.78 -12.51
CA ALA A 473 -4.46 33.07 -13.45
C ALA A 473 -5.76 32.47 -12.84
N LEU A 474 -6.20 32.93 -11.66
CA LEU A 474 -7.32 32.32 -10.91
C LEU A 474 -8.54 33.26 -10.83
N ASP A 475 -8.99 33.77 -11.99
CA ASP A 475 -10.15 34.67 -12.10
C ASP A 475 -11.50 33.93 -12.11
N LYS A 476 -11.54 32.68 -12.59
CA LYS A 476 -12.71 31.80 -12.51
C LYS A 476 -12.80 31.02 -11.20
N LEU A 477 -14.02 30.63 -10.82
CA LEU A 477 -14.26 29.79 -9.63
C LEU A 477 -13.71 28.37 -9.77
N GLU A 478 -13.80 27.75 -10.95
CA GLU A 478 -13.36 26.37 -11.21
C GLU A 478 -11.86 26.13 -10.96
N ASP A 479 -11.01 27.10 -11.32
CA ASP A 479 -9.55 27.02 -11.18
C ASP A 479 -9.05 27.38 -9.76
N ARG A 480 -9.90 27.99 -8.93
CA ARG A 480 -9.50 28.54 -7.62
C ARG A 480 -9.24 27.42 -6.60
N PRO A 481 -8.40 27.67 -5.59
CA PRO A 481 -8.01 26.64 -4.63
C PRO A 481 -9.23 26.11 -3.89
N ARG A 482 -9.29 24.79 -3.72
CA ARG A 482 -10.41 24.09 -3.11
C ARG A 482 -10.32 24.08 -1.58
N GLY A 483 -11.47 24.02 -0.91
CA GLY A 483 -11.54 23.84 0.53
C GLY A 483 -10.99 22.49 1.00
N THR A 484 -10.36 22.44 2.18
CA THR A 484 -9.91 21.18 2.80
C THR A 484 -10.29 21.08 4.26
N THR A 485 -10.66 19.88 4.72
CA THR A 485 -10.92 19.55 6.13
C THR A 485 -10.30 18.20 6.51
N LEU A 486 -10.48 17.75 7.76
CA LEU A 486 -10.05 16.44 8.24
C LEU A 486 -11.26 15.64 8.75
N LEU A 487 -11.26 14.35 8.44
CA LEU A 487 -12.09 13.34 9.09
C LEU A 487 -11.19 12.53 10.04
N PHE A 488 -11.64 12.37 11.28
CA PHE A 488 -10.92 11.67 12.38
C PHE A 488 -9.43 12.06 12.53
N ASP A 489 -9.10 13.33 12.25
CA ASP A 489 -7.76 13.94 12.27
C ASP A 489 -6.67 13.27 11.41
N ASN A 490 -7.01 12.21 10.67
CA ASN A 490 -6.06 11.39 9.90
C ASN A 490 -6.37 11.34 8.38
N THR A 491 -7.60 11.65 7.99
CA THR A 491 -8.09 11.51 6.61
C THR A 491 -8.34 12.89 6.03
N THR A 492 -7.56 13.28 5.02
CA THR A 492 -7.68 14.60 4.40
C THR A 492 -8.86 14.61 3.44
N LEU A 493 -9.85 15.45 3.73
CA LEU A 493 -11.02 15.67 2.89
C LEU A 493 -10.81 16.93 2.05
N ILE A 494 -11.10 16.83 0.75
CA ILE A 494 -10.89 17.89 -0.23
C ILE A 494 -12.20 18.10 -0.97
N GLY A 495 -12.78 19.29 -0.81
CA GLY A 495 -13.99 19.67 -1.51
C GLY A 495 -13.74 20.03 -2.97
N ASP A 496 -14.79 20.44 -3.64
CA ASP A 496 -14.75 21.04 -4.97
C ASP A 496 -15.77 22.17 -5.07
N TRP A 497 -15.52 23.13 -5.96
CA TRP A 497 -16.48 24.18 -6.25
C TRP A 497 -17.51 23.65 -7.25
N ILE A 498 -18.80 23.85 -6.95
CA ILE A 498 -19.90 23.44 -7.82
C ILE A 498 -20.81 24.64 -8.12
N GLU A 499 -21.72 24.46 -9.07
CA GLU A 499 -22.61 25.51 -9.58
C GLU A 499 -21.80 26.71 -10.10
N THR A 500 -20.64 26.42 -10.69
CA THR A 500 -19.60 27.41 -11.02
C THR A 500 -20.12 28.54 -11.91
N GLY A 501 -21.05 28.25 -12.82
CA GLY A 501 -21.74 29.25 -13.66
C GLY A 501 -22.67 30.21 -12.91
N ALA A 502 -23.16 29.86 -11.72
CA ALA A 502 -23.91 30.78 -10.86
C ALA A 502 -22.99 31.73 -10.06
N GLY A 503 -21.70 31.41 -9.97
CA GLY A 503 -20.68 32.18 -9.26
C GLY A 503 -19.95 33.24 -10.10
N ASP A 504 -20.34 33.45 -11.36
CA ASP A 504 -19.82 34.55 -12.17
C ASP A 504 -20.32 35.91 -11.64
N VAL A 505 -19.45 36.59 -10.89
CA VAL A 505 -19.71 37.90 -10.28
C VAL A 505 -19.98 38.98 -11.34
N ALA A 506 -19.36 38.89 -12.52
CA ALA A 506 -19.56 39.87 -13.59
C ALA A 506 -20.93 39.70 -14.26
N ALA A 507 -21.29 38.46 -14.61
CA ALA A 507 -22.61 38.14 -15.15
C ALA A 507 -23.74 38.47 -14.15
N ASN A 508 -23.53 38.19 -12.86
CA ASN A 508 -24.46 38.58 -11.81
C ASN A 508 -24.58 40.10 -11.65
N PHE A 509 -23.48 40.85 -11.80
CA PHE A 509 -23.51 42.31 -11.78
C PHE A 509 -24.30 42.88 -12.95
N GLU A 510 -24.16 42.34 -14.16
CA GLU A 510 -24.99 42.73 -15.32
C GLU A 510 -26.48 42.43 -15.08
N ARG A 511 -26.81 41.31 -14.45
CA ARG A 511 -28.18 40.88 -14.18
C ARG A 511 -28.88 41.69 -13.08
N TYR A 512 -28.20 41.96 -11.98
CA TYR A 512 -28.78 42.55 -10.77
C TYR A 512 -28.38 44.00 -10.50
N SER A 513 -27.44 44.57 -11.28
CA SER A 513 -26.81 45.87 -11.02
C SER A 513 -26.16 45.98 -9.63
N ARG A 514 -25.79 44.85 -9.03
CA ARG A 514 -25.17 44.73 -7.70
C ARG A 514 -24.11 43.64 -7.71
N ILE A 515 -23.08 43.78 -6.87
CA ILE A 515 -22.06 42.76 -6.70
C ILE A 515 -22.69 41.61 -5.90
N VAL A 516 -22.97 40.50 -6.58
CA VAL A 516 -23.44 39.24 -5.99
C VAL A 516 -22.37 38.18 -6.22
N ASN A 517 -21.85 37.66 -5.13
CA ASN A 517 -20.85 36.59 -5.12
C ASN A 517 -21.50 35.33 -4.54
N ASN A 518 -21.72 34.34 -5.38
CA ASN A 518 -22.49 33.15 -5.05
C ASN A 518 -21.61 31.91 -5.24
N VAL A 519 -21.25 31.22 -4.15
CA VAL A 519 -20.25 30.16 -4.18
C VAL A 519 -20.77 28.93 -3.45
N THR A 520 -20.77 27.78 -4.12
CA THR A 520 -21.15 26.49 -3.53
C THR A 520 -19.92 25.58 -3.42
N LEU A 521 -19.63 25.11 -2.21
CA LEU A 521 -18.57 24.15 -1.90
C LEU A 521 -19.18 22.79 -1.59
N ALA A 522 -18.91 21.79 -2.43
CA ALA A 522 -19.23 20.39 -2.16
C ALA A 522 -18.09 19.74 -1.37
N MET A 523 -18.43 18.86 -0.42
CA MET A 523 -17.48 18.04 0.33
C MET A 523 -17.77 16.55 0.10
N PRO A 524 -16.74 15.67 0.05
CA PRO A 524 -16.95 14.24 -0.14
C PRO A 524 -17.64 13.58 1.07
N HIS A 525 -18.50 12.59 0.82
CA HIS A 525 -19.38 12.02 1.84
C HIS A 525 -18.63 11.14 2.86
N PRO A 526 -18.51 11.53 4.15
CA PRO A 526 -17.65 10.84 5.12
C PRO A 526 -18.09 9.40 5.43
N GLY A 527 -19.36 9.04 5.22
CA GLY A 527 -19.83 7.66 5.35
C GLY A 527 -19.11 6.65 4.42
N VAL A 528 -18.49 7.10 3.32
CA VAL A 528 -17.69 6.21 2.43
C VAL A 528 -16.47 5.65 3.18
N TYR A 529 -15.89 6.40 4.12
CA TYR A 529 -14.85 5.89 5.01
C TYR A 529 -15.38 4.74 5.89
N GLY A 530 -16.59 4.89 6.44
CA GLY A 530 -17.26 3.85 7.23
C GLY A 530 -17.49 2.58 6.41
N ALA A 531 -18.08 2.70 5.21
CA ALA A 531 -18.26 1.59 4.28
C ALA A 531 -16.93 0.91 3.89
N ALA A 532 -15.88 1.70 3.64
CA ALA A 532 -14.56 1.15 3.27
C ALA A 532 -13.94 0.29 4.38
N MET A 533 -14.21 0.62 5.65
CA MET A 533 -13.70 -0.07 6.83
C MET A 533 -14.61 -1.22 7.30
N ASP A 534 -15.88 -1.26 6.89
CA ASP A 534 -16.81 -2.32 7.28
C ASP A 534 -16.43 -3.68 6.67
N LYS A 535 -16.45 -4.71 7.53
CA LYS A 535 -16.15 -6.10 7.16
C LYS A 535 -17.16 -6.69 6.18
N ILE A 536 -18.39 -6.16 6.15
CA ILE A 536 -19.46 -6.58 5.22
C ILE A 536 -19.00 -6.41 3.77
N ASN A 537 -18.38 -5.27 3.44
CA ASN A 537 -17.89 -4.99 2.10
C ASN A 537 -16.61 -5.77 1.73
N GLY A 538 -15.91 -6.30 2.73
CA GLY A 538 -14.83 -7.27 2.58
C GLY A 538 -13.53 -6.73 1.98
N ILE A 539 -13.38 -5.41 1.86
CA ILE A 539 -12.21 -4.72 1.32
C ILE A 539 -10.99 -4.98 2.21
N LEU A 540 -9.87 -5.38 1.59
CA LEU A 540 -8.59 -5.59 2.28
C LEU A 540 -8.00 -4.24 2.69
N GLN A 541 -7.73 -4.07 3.98
CA GLN A 541 -7.14 -2.84 4.51
C GLN A 541 -5.61 -2.87 4.36
N PRO A 542 -4.92 -1.71 4.37
CA PRO A 542 -3.46 -1.67 4.38
C PRO A 542 -2.84 -2.54 5.51
N SER A 543 -3.49 -2.60 6.67
CA SER A 543 -3.10 -3.44 7.80
C SER A 543 -3.19 -4.95 7.56
N ASP A 544 -3.95 -5.40 6.55
CA ASP A 544 -4.00 -6.80 6.10
C ASP A 544 -2.90 -7.11 5.07
N LEU A 545 -2.22 -6.08 4.56
CA LEU A 545 -1.22 -6.13 3.49
C LEU A 545 0.10 -5.50 3.98
N ASP A 546 0.59 -5.98 5.12
CA ASP A 546 1.85 -5.57 5.79
C ASP A 546 2.02 -4.05 6.02
N GLY A 547 0.90 -3.34 6.17
CA GLY A 547 0.88 -1.88 6.36
C GLY A 547 1.22 -1.08 5.10
N VAL A 548 1.35 -1.73 3.93
CA VAL A 548 1.76 -1.09 2.67
C VAL A 548 0.74 -1.23 1.54
N GLY A 549 -0.35 -1.97 1.75
CA GLY A 549 -1.44 -2.08 0.79
C GLY A 549 -2.14 -0.75 0.52
N GLU A 550 -2.78 -0.65 -0.65
CA GLU A 550 -3.50 0.53 -1.11
C GLU A 550 -4.82 0.14 -1.76
N TYR A 551 -5.83 1.00 -1.69
CA TYR A 551 -7.05 0.88 -2.47
C TYR A 551 -7.63 2.25 -2.82
N THR A 552 -8.40 2.29 -3.90
CA THR A 552 -9.24 3.42 -4.29
C THR A 552 -10.68 2.95 -4.40
N ILE A 553 -11.60 3.77 -3.90
CA ILE A 553 -13.04 3.65 -4.11
C ILE A 553 -13.49 4.93 -4.81
N LYS A 554 -14.26 4.81 -5.88
CA LYS A 554 -15.14 5.87 -6.36
C LYS A 554 -16.57 5.50 -5.97
N ALA A 555 -17.34 6.41 -5.40
CA ALA A 555 -18.65 6.14 -4.85
C ALA A 555 -19.67 7.13 -5.43
N GLY A 556 -20.71 6.60 -6.07
CA GLY A 556 -21.90 7.34 -6.44
C GLY A 556 -22.77 7.56 -5.20
N VAL A 557 -22.47 8.62 -4.47
CA VAL A 557 -23.16 9.05 -3.24
C VAL A 557 -23.31 10.56 -3.23
N VAL A 558 -24.37 11.04 -2.59
CA VAL A 558 -24.60 12.48 -2.43
C VAL A 558 -23.46 13.17 -1.71
N SER A 559 -23.14 14.40 -2.11
CA SER A 559 -22.05 15.19 -1.52
C SER A 559 -22.61 16.35 -0.70
N PRO A 560 -22.42 16.39 0.63
CA PRO A 560 -22.88 17.50 1.46
C PRO A 560 -22.22 18.80 0.99
N SER A 561 -23.03 19.81 0.73
CA SER A 561 -22.63 21.04 0.07
C SER A 561 -23.12 22.26 0.84
N VAL A 562 -22.28 23.29 0.98
CA VAL A 562 -22.65 24.60 1.55
C VAL A 562 -22.60 25.64 0.46
N ASN A 563 -23.67 26.43 0.34
CA ASN A 563 -23.70 27.62 -0.49
C ASN A 563 -23.56 28.86 0.38
N VAL A 564 -22.77 29.82 -0.10
CA VAL A 564 -22.65 31.15 0.48
C VAL A 564 -22.88 32.19 -0.61
N MET A 565 -23.94 32.97 -0.46
CA MET A 565 -24.29 34.06 -1.36
C MET A 565 -24.13 35.40 -0.63
N CYS A 566 -23.09 36.15 -0.98
CA CYS A 566 -22.78 37.47 -0.44
C CYS A 566 -23.17 38.59 -1.41
N VAL A 567 -23.97 39.55 -0.95
CA VAL A 567 -24.46 40.70 -1.72
C VAL A 567 -23.94 41.99 -1.11
N ASN A 568 -23.42 42.89 -1.94
CA ASN A 568 -23.02 44.24 -1.56
C ASN A 568 -24.26 45.16 -1.54
N MET A 569 -24.52 45.84 -0.42
CA MET A 569 -25.71 46.67 -0.19
C MET A 569 -25.35 47.99 0.49
N ASN A 570 -26.01 49.09 0.12
CA ASN A 570 -25.81 50.37 0.80
C ASN A 570 -26.58 50.42 2.14
N LYS A 571 -26.37 51.49 2.94
CA LYS A 571 -27.05 51.63 4.25
C LYS A 571 -28.57 51.70 4.11
N ASP A 572 -29.09 52.48 3.17
CA ASP A 572 -30.53 52.74 3.02
C ASP A 572 -31.30 51.49 2.56
N GLU A 573 -30.69 50.65 1.71
CA GLU A 573 -31.22 49.35 1.28
C GLU A 573 -31.35 48.34 2.44
N LEU A 574 -30.49 48.47 3.46
CA LEU A 574 -30.50 47.62 4.65
C LEU A 574 -31.39 48.14 5.79
N ALA A 575 -31.82 49.41 5.76
CA ALA A 575 -32.63 50.01 6.81
C ALA A 575 -33.91 49.22 7.17
N PRO A 576 -34.65 48.59 6.23
CA PRO A 576 -35.78 47.71 6.57
C PRO A 576 -35.40 46.47 7.38
N LEU A 577 -34.15 46.01 7.28
CA LEU A 577 -33.62 44.83 7.97
C LEU A 577 -32.93 45.16 9.30
N VAL A 578 -32.72 46.44 9.63
CA VAL A 578 -31.98 46.86 10.82
C VAL A 578 -32.89 47.59 11.80
N TYR A 579 -33.14 46.96 12.95
CA TYR A 579 -34.08 47.42 13.98
C TYR A 579 -33.81 48.86 14.43
N THR A 580 -32.55 49.29 14.57
CA THR A 580 -32.22 50.67 15.00
C THR A 580 -32.65 51.77 14.03
N GLU A 581 -33.01 51.45 12.78
CA GLU A 581 -33.56 52.42 11.81
C GLU A 581 -35.09 52.37 11.72
N TRP A 582 -35.75 51.46 12.45
CA TRP A 582 -37.20 51.30 12.39
C TRP A 582 -37.94 52.48 13.07
N PRO A 583 -39.11 52.91 12.55
CA PRO A 583 -39.88 53.99 13.15
C PRO A 583 -40.33 53.66 14.58
N GLY A 584 -39.74 54.34 15.57
CA GLY A 584 -40.08 54.18 16.98
C GLY A 584 -39.25 53.14 17.74
N ALA A 585 -38.18 52.59 17.16
CA ALA A 585 -37.29 51.64 17.83
C ALA A 585 -36.64 52.22 19.09
N GLU A 586 -36.69 51.47 20.19
CA GLU A 586 -36.01 51.82 21.44
C GLU A 586 -34.53 51.41 21.36
N THR A 587 -33.64 52.42 21.36
CA THR A 587 -32.21 52.25 21.09
C THR A 587 -31.31 52.83 22.19
N GLU A 588 -30.20 52.14 22.41
CA GLU A 588 -29.14 52.50 23.34
C GLU A 588 -27.82 52.79 22.60
N GLN A 589 -26.88 53.46 23.26
CA GLN A 589 -25.56 53.76 22.68
C GLN A 589 -24.57 52.65 23.00
N THR A 590 -23.93 52.08 21.97
CA THR A 590 -22.91 51.03 22.14
C THR A 590 -21.58 51.53 22.75
N GLY A 591 -21.36 52.85 22.72
CA GLY A 591 -20.07 53.47 23.03
C GLY A 591 -19.05 53.47 21.89
N VAL A 592 -19.38 52.91 20.72
CA VAL A 592 -18.51 52.89 19.53
C VAL A 592 -18.98 53.93 18.52
N GLY A 593 -18.36 55.12 18.58
CA GLY A 593 -18.72 56.24 17.69
C GLY A 593 -20.18 56.68 17.87
N ASN A 594 -20.94 56.70 16.78
CA ASN A 594 -22.38 57.02 16.77
C ASN A 594 -23.27 55.77 16.63
N GLN A 595 -22.73 54.57 16.85
CA GLN A 595 -23.45 53.31 16.64
C GLN A 595 -24.44 53.06 17.79
N THR A 596 -25.71 52.96 17.45
CA THR A 596 -26.79 52.53 18.36
C THR A 596 -27.05 51.04 18.27
N ILE A 597 -27.69 50.49 19.30
CA ILE A 597 -28.14 49.10 19.39
C ILE A 597 -29.57 49.07 19.92
N GLY A 598 -30.39 48.11 19.49
CA GLY A 598 -31.70 47.90 20.11
C GLY A 598 -31.59 47.47 21.58
N HIS A 599 -32.54 47.89 22.41
CA HIS A 599 -32.60 47.53 23.83
C HIS A 599 -32.69 46.00 24.08
N ASP A 600 -32.48 45.53 25.32
CA ASP A 600 -32.38 44.10 25.67
C ASP A 600 -33.55 43.21 25.17
N ALA A 601 -34.76 43.76 25.03
CA ALA A 601 -35.97 43.04 24.64
C ALA A 601 -36.45 43.33 23.20
N TRP A 602 -35.61 43.96 22.35
CA TRP A 602 -35.94 44.37 20.97
C TRP A 602 -36.58 43.27 20.10
N MET A 603 -36.20 41.99 20.30
CA MET A 603 -36.76 40.87 19.56
C MET A 603 -38.27 40.69 19.77
N ASN A 604 -38.83 41.18 20.89
CA ASN A 604 -40.26 41.14 21.16
C ASN A 604 -41.07 42.21 20.39
N GLU A 605 -40.38 43.23 19.86
CA GLU A 605 -40.98 44.27 19.01
C GLU A 605 -40.90 43.93 17.52
N VAL A 606 -40.04 42.98 17.15
CA VAL A 606 -40.08 42.37 15.81
C VAL A 606 -41.45 41.72 15.63
N PRO A 607 -42.22 42.08 14.59
CA PRO A 607 -43.50 41.44 14.31
C PRO A 607 -43.34 39.92 14.24
N LYS A 608 -44.38 39.18 14.64
CA LYS A 608 -44.36 37.73 14.51
C LYS A 608 -44.62 37.31 13.05
N PRO A 609 -44.15 36.11 12.63
CA PRO A 609 -44.45 35.52 11.33
C PRO A 609 -45.94 35.45 11.01
N GLU A 610 -46.75 35.18 12.02
CA GLU A 610 -48.21 35.17 11.96
C GLU A 610 -48.73 36.34 12.81
N ASP A 611 -49.61 37.15 12.24
CA ASP A 611 -50.35 38.17 13.00
C ASP A 611 -51.49 37.51 13.81
N LYS A 612 -52.17 38.29 14.64
CA LYS A 612 -53.25 37.84 15.53
C LYS A 612 -54.43 37.18 14.79
N ASP A 613 -54.60 37.50 13.51
CA ASP A 613 -55.63 36.93 12.64
C ASP A 613 -55.17 35.63 11.92
N GLY A 614 -53.94 35.16 12.16
CA GLY A 614 -53.35 33.96 11.54
C GLY A 614 -52.75 34.19 10.15
N GLU A 615 -52.83 35.42 9.62
CA GLU A 615 -52.23 35.79 8.35
C GLU A 615 -50.70 35.90 8.46
N ARG A 616 -49.98 35.39 7.44
CA ARG A 616 -48.52 35.50 7.40
C ARG A 616 -48.09 36.92 7.06
N ASN A 617 -47.54 37.61 8.06
CA ASN A 617 -46.75 38.81 7.85
C ASN A 617 -45.44 38.40 7.13
N TYR A 618 -44.84 39.26 6.31
CA TYR A 618 -43.55 39.02 5.65
C TYR A 618 -42.58 40.21 5.77
N LEU A 619 -42.88 41.15 6.67
CA LEU A 619 -42.21 42.45 6.82
C LEU A 619 -42.30 43.30 5.54
N ASN A 620 -41.65 44.47 5.55
CA ASN A 620 -41.62 45.37 4.40
C ASN A 620 -40.67 44.82 3.32
N ARG A 621 -41.08 44.98 2.05
CA ARG A 621 -40.27 44.61 0.88
C ARG A 621 -38.91 45.32 0.87
N THR A 622 -37.84 44.58 0.61
CA THR A 622 -36.48 45.13 0.44
C THR A 622 -36.04 45.12 -1.02
N ALA A 623 -34.96 45.86 -1.31
CA ALA A 623 -34.43 45.97 -2.67
C ALA A 623 -33.67 44.70 -3.16
N VAL A 624 -33.55 43.67 -2.31
CA VAL A 624 -32.84 42.40 -2.56
C VAL A 624 -33.71 41.16 -2.33
N ASP A 625 -35.02 41.33 -2.12
CA ASP A 625 -35.98 40.23 -1.89
C ASP A 625 -35.88 39.15 -2.98
N ASP A 626 -35.76 39.52 -4.24
CA ASP A 626 -35.68 38.58 -5.37
C ASP A 626 -34.33 37.85 -5.47
N ILE A 627 -33.27 38.39 -4.85
CA ILE A 627 -31.94 37.78 -4.82
C ILE A 627 -31.92 36.70 -3.75
N PHE A 628 -32.29 37.05 -2.51
CA PHE A 628 -32.36 36.10 -1.39
C PHE A 628 -33.63 35.26 -1.37
N ARG A 629 -34.59 35.50 -2.28
CA ARG A 629 -35.91 34.86 -2.34
C ARG A 629 -36.69 35.04 -1.03
N TRP A 630 -37.02 36.29 -0.68
CA TRP A 630 -37.83 36.65 0.49
C TRP A 630 -39.22 37.17 0.14
N GLY A 631 -40.12 37.08 1.10
CA GLY A 631 -41.49 37.57 1.03
C GLY A 631 -42.49 36.54 0.47
N PRO A 632 -43.76 36.94 0.26
CA PRO A 632 -44.87 36.02 0.02
C PRO A 632 -44.78 35.20 -1.26
N GLU A 633 -43.99 35.60 -2.26
CA GLU A 633 -43.78 34.82 -3.50
C GLU A 633 -42.93 33.56 -3.26
N TYR A 634 -42.03 33.61 -2.28
CA TYR A 634 -41.10 32.52 -1.95
C TYR A 634 -41.41 31.87 -0.59
N GLU A 635 -42.43 32.36 0.11
CA GLU A 635 -42.82 31.97 1.48
C GLU A 635 -41.70 32.07 2.55
N ARG A 636 -40.63 32.84 2.31
CA ARG A 636 -39.49 32.98 3.24
C ARG A 636 -39.46 34.34 3.93
N TRP A 637 -39.08 34.33 5.20
CA TRP A 637 -38.87 35.55 6.00
C TRP A 637 -37.48 36.16 5.78
N PRO A 638 -37.36 37.50 5.71
CA PRO A 638 -36.06 38.17 5.74
C PRO A 638 -35.49 38.23 7.18
N PRO A 639 -34.16 38.31 7.34
CA PRO A 639 -33.50 38.46 8.65
C PRO A 639 -33.65 39.88 9.21
N VAL A 640 -33.83 40.00 10.53
CA VAL A 640 -33.77 41.29 11.23
C VAL A 640 -32.53 41.36 12.12
N PHE A 641 -31.75 42.42 11.98
CA PHE A 641 -30.52 42.67 12.73
C PHE A 641 -30.74 43.77 13.78
N GLN A 642 -30.13 43.61 14.95
CA GLN A 642 -30.30 44.53 16.09
C GLN A 642 -29.67 45.92 15.85
N LEU A 643 -28.67 46.01 14.98
CA LEU A 643 -27.87 47.20 14.65
C LEU A 643 -27.12 47.02 13.33
N TYR A 644 -26.41 48.07 12.87
CA TYR A 644 -25.34 47.92 11.87
C TYR A 644 -24.02 47.49 12.51
N PRO A 645 -23.25 46.58 11.90
CA PRO A 645 -21.89 46.26 12.37
C PRO A 645 -20.96 47.46 12.16
N ALA A 646 -20.10 47.73 13.14
CA ALA A 646 -18.99 48.67 12.99
C ALA A 646 -17.91 48.10 12.04
N ASP A 647 -17.01 48.95 11.54
CA ASP A 647 -15.89 48.52 10.69
C ASP A 647 -15.12 47.33 11.31
N TYR A 648 -14.77 46.37 10.47
CA TYR A 648 -14.14 45.09 10.81
C TYR A 648 -14.97 44.11 11.67
N ASN A 649 -16.25 44.38 11.92
CA ASN A 649 -17.12 43.49 12.69
C ASN A 649 -18.13 42.74 11.81
N LEU A 650 -18.61 41.60 12.35
CA LEU A 650 -19.68 40.78 11.81
C LEU A 650 -20.82 40.67 12.83
N ILE A 651 -22.05 40.68 12.35
CA ILE A 651 -23.25 40.31 13.10
C ILE A 651 -24.00 39.22 12.35
N THR A 652 -24.68 38.33 13.06
CA THR A 652 -25.34 37.16 12.48
C THR A 652 -26.77 37.02 13.00
N ASN A 653 -27.73 36.79 12.10
CA ASN A 653 -29.07 36.32 12.45
C ASN A 653 -29.26 34.87 11.95
N SER A 654 -29.67 34.00 12.88
CA SER A 654 -30.08 32.61 12.65
C SER A 654 -31.49 32.31 13.16
N THR A 655 -32.16 33.29 13.77
CA THR A 655 -33.44 33.14 14.49
C THR A 655 -34.67 33.27 13.59
N VAL A 656 -34.48 33.52 12.29
CA VAL A 656 -35.55 33.58 11.29
C VAL A 656 -36.43 32.32 11.35
N TRP A 657 -37.73 32.52 11.53
CA TRP A 657 -38.70 31.44 11.63
C TRP A 657 -38.77 30.60 10.35
N SER A 658 -38.86 29.27 10.50
CA SER A 658 -38.94 28.31 9.40
C SER A 658 -37.84 28.46 8.31
N SER A 659 -36.67 29.02 8.67
CA SER A 659 -35.59 29.21 7.71
C SER A 659 -34.68 27.99 7.57
N ASP A 660 -34.19 27.82 6.36
CA ASP A 660 -33.15 26.89 5.87
C ASP A 660 -31.73 27.49 5.89
N SER A 661 -31.59 28.72 6.41
CA SER A 661 -30.39 29.54 6.23
C SER A 661 -29.99 30.34 7.48
N ILE A 662 -28.72 30.73 7.54
CA ILE A 662 -28.23 31.80 8.44
C ILE A 662 -27.75 33.00 7.64
N TYR A 663 -27.82 34.19 8.22
CA TYR A 663 -27.46 35.45 7.56
C TYR A 663 -26.40 36.21 8.34
N ILE A 664 -25.29 36.54 7.69
CA ILE A 664 -24.15 37.28 8.27
C ILE A 664 -24.04 38.64 7.59
N MET A 665 -24.11 39.73 8.35
CA MET A 665 -23.81 41.08 7.85
C MET A 665 -22.44 41.53 8.33
N GLY A 666 -21.62 42.06 7.42
CA GLY A 666 -20.28 42.56 7.71
C GLY A 666 -20.00 43.94 7.15
N LYS A 667 -19.01 44.62 7.76
CA LYS A 667 -18.54 45.93 7.34
C LYS A 667 -17.02 45.95 7.17
N ASN A 668 -16.55 46.20 5.95
CA ASN A 668 -15.13 46.44 5.68
C ASN A 668 -14.77 47.90 5.99
N LEU A 669 -13.55 48.16 6.48
CA LEU A 669 -13.06 49.51 6.73
C LEU A 669 -12.89 50.28 5.42
N GLY A 670 -13.53 51.44 5.32
CA GLY A 670 -13.37 52.35 4.17
C GLY A 670 -14.29 52.06 2.98
N ALA A 671 -15.01 50.93 2.99
CA ALA A 671 -16.15 50.74 2.08
C ALA A 671 -17.33 51.60 2.56
N GLU A 672 -18.12 52.19 1.65
CA GLU A 672 -19.37 52.87 2.02
C GLU A 672 -20.49 51.84 2.29
N ASN A 673 -20.49 50.75 1.53
CA ASN A 673 -21.48 49.68 1.59
C ASN A 673 -21.18 48.63 2.68
N TYR A 674 -22.14 47.76 2.90
CA TYR A 674 -22.08 46.57 3.75
C TYR A 674 -22.14 45.32 2.87
N THR A 675 -21.74 44.17 3.42
CA THR A 675 -21.89 42.87 2.75
C THR A 675 -22.82 42.00 3.58
N LEU A 676 -23.92 41.55 2.98
CA LEU A 676 -24.87 40.61 3.57
C LEU A 676 -24.71 39.25 2.89
N CYS A 677 -24.38 38.22 3.66
CA CYS A 677 -24.19 36.86 3.19
C CYS A 677 -25.29 35.95 3.73
N GLU A 678 -25.96 35.20 2.85
CA GLU A 678 -26.81 34.05 3.21
C GLU A 678 -25.96 32.77 3.10
N LEU A 679 -26.11 31.86 4.07
CA LEU A 679 -25.51 30.53 4.02
C LEU A 679 -26.61 29.46 4.11
N LYS A 680 -26.54 28.47 3.22
CA LYS A 680 -27.47 27.33 3.09
C LYS A 680 -26.71 26.03 2.87
N SER A 681 -27.36 24.89 3.09
CA SER A 681 -26.72 23.57 2.94
C SER A 681 -27.70 22.50 2.46
N TRP A 682 -27.23 21.60 1.61
CA TRP A 682 -27.99 20.47 1.05
C TRP A 682 -27.08 19.31 0.65
N LEU A 683 -27.69 18.26 0.10
CA LEU A 683 -27.02 17.08 -0.43
C LEU A 683 -26.98 17.17 -1.97
N SER A 684 -25.82 17.49 -2.54
CA SER A 684 -25.68 17.65 -4.00
C SER A 684 -25.61 16.28 -4.70
N PRO A 685 -26.39 16.07 -5.79
CA PRO A 685 -26.34 14.85 -6.59
C PRO A 685 -25.31 14.89 -7.73
N ASN A 686 -24.75 16.07 -8.06
CA ASN A 686 -23.92 16.31 -9.25
C ASN A 686 -22.45 15.86 -9.08
N CYS A 687 -22.20 14.92 -8.17
CA CYS A 687 -20.88 14.60 -7.67
C CYS A 687 -20.68 13.08 -7.45
N SER A 688 -19.42 12.65 -7.48
CA SER A 688 -18.95 11.36 -6.97
C SER A 688 -17.93 11.58 -5.84
N THR A 689 -17.88 10.66 -4.87
CA THR A 689 -16.87 10.68 -3.80
C THR A 689 -15.75 9.70 -4.11
N ARG A 690 -14.53 10.20 -4.30
CA ARG A 690 -13.31 9.40 -4.46
C ARG A 690 -12.55 9.29 -3.16
N PHE A 691 -12.30 8.07 -2.70
CA PHE A 691 -11.54 7.75 -1.50
C PHE A 691 -10.29 6.92 -1.85
N ASP A 692 -9.10 7.52 -1.70
CA ASP A 692 -7.80 6.89 -1.89
C ASP A 692 -7.15 6.60 -0.52
N VAL A 693 -6.78 5.34 -0.28
CA VAL A 693 -6.10 4.90 0.94
C VAL A 693 -4.76 4.26 0.59
N SER A 694 -3.68 4.79 1.16
CA SER A 694 -2.34 4.21 1.07
C SER A 694 -1.78 3.95 2.47
N GLY A 695 -1.26 2.75 2.70
CA GLY A 695 -0.54 2.43 3.94
C GLY A 695 0.69 3.30 4.22
N ARG A 696 1.22 4.02 3.20
CA ARG A 696 2.38 4.91 3.32
C ARG A 696 2.03 6.40 3.31
N ALA A 697 1.08 6.82 2.48
CA ALA A 697 0.71 8.22 2.34
C ALA A 697 -0.49 8.66 3.21
N GLY A 698 -1.16 7.71 3.87
CA GLY A 698 -2.37 7.96 4.64
C GLY A 698 -3.64 7.85 3.79
N ALA A 699 -4.73 8.42 4.29
CA ALA A 699 -6.03 8.41 3.63
C ALA A 699 -6.42 9.81 3.13
N ARG A 700 -6.93 9.88 1.91
CA ARG A 700 -7.38 11.10 1.24
C ARG A 700 -8.74 10.84 0.59
N MET A 701 -9.66 11.77 0.76
CA MET A 701 -10.94 11.75 0.07
C MET A 701 -11.11 13.07 -0.67
N SER A 702 -11.58 13.00 -1.92
CA SER A 702 -11.89 14.14 -2.76
C SER A 702 -13.24 13.93 -3.42
N VAL A 703 -14.00 15.00 -3.58
CA VAL A 703 -15.18 14.98 -4.43
C VAL A 703 -14.78 15.30 -5.88
N ASN A 704 -15.45 14.69 -6.85
CA ASN A 704 -15.39 15.02 -8.27
C ASN A 704 -16.80 15.44 -8.69
N CYS A 705 -16.97 16.62 -9.29
CA CYS A 705 -18.29 17.18 -9.59
C CYS A 705 -18.30 17.82 -10.98
N GLU A 706 -19.47 17.91 -11.60
CA GLU A 706 -19.68 18.59 -12.90
C GLU A 706 -18.84 18.02 -14.08
N ASP A 707 -18.26 16.83 -13.91
CA ASP A 707 -17.46 16.10 -14.90
C ASP A 707 -18.35 15.16 -15.75
N PRO A 708 -18.57 15.44 -17.05
CA PRO A 708 -19.46 14.63 -17.89
C PRO A 708 -18.89 13.23 -18.21
N ASP A 709 -17.58 13.00 -18.01
CA ASP A 709 -16.93 11.71 -18.27
C ASP A 709 -16.92 10.78 -17.02
N ASP A 710 -17.44 11.23 -15.86
CA ASP A 710 -17.44 10.44 -14.62
C ASP A 710 -18.68 9.53 -14.49
N GLU A 711 -18.52 8.28 -14.93
CA GLU A 711 -19.52 7.21 -14.82
C GLU A 711 -20.03 6.99 -13.38
N ASP A 712 -19.24 7.31 -12.36
CA ASP A 712 -19.55 7.07 -10.94
C ASP A 712 -20.34 8.21 -10.25
N ILE A 713 -20.82 9.23 -11.00
CA ILE A 713 -21.65 10.32 -10.45
C ILE A 713 -22.99 9.79 -9.90
N TYR A 714 -23.41 10.31 -8.73
CA TYR A 714 -24.65 9.90 -8.07
C TYR A 714 -25.91 10.11 -8.94
N LEU A 715 -25.99 11.23 -9.68
CA LEU A 715 -27.05 11.55 -10.64
C LEU A 715 -27.36 10.36 -11.59
N HIS A 716 -26.34 9.69 -12.13
CA HIS A 716 -26.51 8.57 -13.09
C HIS A 716 -27.15 7.32 -12.48
N SER A 717 -27.28 7.22 -11.14
CA SER A 717 -27.96 6.12 -10.47
C SER A 717 -29.49 6.30 -10.39
N PHE A 718 -30.04 7.44 -10.83
CA PHE A 718 -31.47 7.78 -10.76
C PHE A 718 -31.98 8.29 -12.12
N ALA A 719 -33.31 8.42 -12.25
CA ALA A 719 -33.93 8.99 -13.44
C ALA A 719 -33.83 10.54 -13.44
N GLU A 720 -33.79 11.15 -14.63
CA GLU A 720 -33.64 12.61 -14.80
C GLU A 720 -34.79 13.44 -14.19
N ASP A 721 -35.96 12.83 -14.00
CA ASP A 721 -37.20 13.46 -13.50
C ASP A 721 -37.40 13.37 -11.98
N GLN A 722 -36.38 12.89 -11.24
CA GLN A 722 -36.41 12.77 -9.78
C GLN A 722 -36.36 14.14 -9.07
N GLU A 723 -37.11 14.31 -7.99
CA GLU A 723 -37.01 15.47 -7.10
C GLU A 723 -35.70 15.40 -6.29
N TRP A 724 -34.88 16.45 -6.39
CA TRP A 724 -33.59 16.56 -5.68
C TRP A 724 -33.73 17.24 -4.32
N ALA A 725 -32.77 16.96 -3.42
CA ALA A 725 -32.74 17.52 -2.07
C ALA A 725 -32.75 19.05 -2.07
N SER A 726 -33.73 19.65 -1.38
CA SER A 726 -33.75 21.08 -1.08
C SER A 726 -32.78 21.43 0.06
N ALA A 727 -32.64 22.73 0.35
CA ALA A 727 -31.88 23.20 1.50
C ALA A 727 -32.45 22.65 2.81
N ASN A 728 -31.59 22.03 3.62
CA ASN A 728 -31.98 21.30 4.81
C ASN A 728 -32.17 22.26 6.01
N MET A 729 -33.37 22.25 6.59
CA MET A 729 -33.73 23.12 7.72
C MET A 729 -32.99 22.79 9.03
N ASP A 730 -32.65 21.52 9.26
CA ASP A 730 -31.92 21.09 10.47
C ASP A 730 -30.47 21.61 10.47
N TRP A 731 -29.86 21.75 9.28
CA TRP A 731 -28.52 22.31 9.15
C TRP A 731 -28.41 23.73 9.74
N ARG A 732 -29.49 24.54 9.70
CA ARG A 732 -29.49 25.87 10.33
C ARG A 732 -29.15 25.80 11.82
N TRP A 733 -29.59 24.76 12.53
CA TRP A 733 -29.30 24.58 13.96
C TRP A 733 -27.85 24.16 14.22
N LEU A 734 -27.24 23.35 13.34
CA LEU A 734 -25.79 23.09 13.38
C LEU A 734 -25.00 24.36 13.06
N ALA A 735 -25.43 25.13 12.07
CA ALA A 735 -24.85 26.42 11.71
C ALA A 735 -24.98 27.46 12.84
N ASP A 736 -26.02 27.37 13.68
CA ASP A 736 -26.20 28.19 14.88
C ASP A 736 -25.11 27.92 15.93
N GLY A 737 -24.88 26.65 16.28
CA GLY A 737 -23.78 26.26 17.18
C GLY A 737 -22.40 26.62 16.61
N TRP A 738 -22.21 26.46 15.30
CA TRP A 738 -21.00 26.88 14.59
C TRP A 738 -20.77 28.40 14.68
N ARG A 739 -21.76 29.26 14.38
CA ARG A 739 -21.56 30.73 14.45
C ARG A 739 -21.25 31.20 15.87
N LEU A 740 -21.82 30.55 16.89
CA LEU A 740 -21.61 30.87 18.30
C LEU A 740 -20.20 30.48 18.74
N SER A 741 -19.75 29.28 18.38
CA SER A 741 -18.39 28.81 18.67
C SER A 741 -17.30 29.54 17.89
N MET A 742 -17.65 30.25 16.80
CA MET A 742 -16.73 31.10 16.03
C MET A 742 -16.71 32.57 16.45
N ASP A 743 -17.60 33.05 17.34
CA ASP A 743 -17.83 34.49 17.60
C ASP A 743 -18.21 35.31 16.34
N LEU A 744 -18.95 34.71 15.40
CA LEU A 744 -19.44 35.41 14.19
C LEU A 744 -20.53 36.47 14.46
N ASN A 745 -20.98 36.57 15.72
CA ASN A 745 -21.86 37.64 16.19
C ASN A 745 -21.17 38.64 17.13
N GLY A 746 -19.84 38.60 17.25
CA GLY A 746 -19.08 39.46 18.16
C GLY A 746 -19.27 40.96 17.88
N GLY A 747 -19.70 41.35 16.68
CA GLY A 747 -20.06 42.72 16.33
C GLY A 747 -21.28 43.28 17.08
N ALA A 748 -22.14 42.44 17.66
CA ALA A 748 -23.24 42.89 18.50
C ALA A 748 -22.76 43.51 19.83
N TYR A 749 -21.56 43.12 20.27
CA TYR A 749 -20.90 43.65 21.47
C TYR A 749 -19.59 44.40 21.12
N ASN A 750 -19.31 44.60 19.83
CA ASN A 750 -18.07 45.17 19.30
C ASN A 750 -16.78 44.48 19.81
N ASN A 751 -16.80 43.15 19.91
CA ASN A 751 -15.66 42.33 20.38
C ASN A 751 -14.37 42.50 19.54
N ASN A 752 -14.46 43.02 18.31
CA ASN A 752 -13.33 43.20 17.39
C ASN A 752 -12.54 41.89 17.14
N ALA A 753 -13.29 40.81 16.90
CA ALA A 753 -12.73 39.47 16.72
C ALA A 753 -11.86 39.40 15.45
N SER A 754 -10.70 38.74 15.55
CA SER A 754 -9.70 38.74 14.46
C SER A 754 -10.16 38.00 13.20
N ASN A 755 -11.06 37.02 13.34
CA ASN A 755 -11.73 36.35 12.22
C ASN A 755 -12.76 37.25 11.52
N ALA A 756 -13.57 38.00 12.28
CA ALA A 756 -14.50 38.99 11.73
C ALA A 756 -13.74 40.06 10.92
N ARG A 757 -12.63 40.55 11.46
CA ARG A 757 -11.73 41.47 10.75
C ARG A 757 -11.15 40.87 9.46
N PHE A 758 -10.70 39.62 9.49
CA PHE A 758 -10.18 38.96 8.30
C PHE A 758 -11.27 38.77 7.24
N LEU A 759 -12.42 38.22 7.61
CA LEU A 759 -13.51 37.91 6.68
C LEU A 759 -14.09 39.17 6.01
N THR A 760 -14.27 40.25 6.77
CA THR A 760 -14.75 41.55 6.24
C THR A 760 -13.78 42.17 5.23
N GLN A 761 -12.47 41.94 5.36
CA GLN A 761 -11.47 42.40 4.41
C GLN A 761 -11.46 41.62 3.07
N LEU A 762 -12.20 40.51 2.99
CA LEU A 762 -12.39 39.73 1.75
C LEU A 762 -13.70 40.09 1.00
N ALA A 763 -14.44 41.09 1.49
CA ALA A 763 -15.61 41.61 0.78
C ALA A 763 -15.22 42.16 -0.59
N LEU A 764 -16.07 41.96 -1.60
CA LEU A 764 -15.81 42.43 -2.96
C LEU A 764 -16.29 43.88 -3.13
N ASP A 765 -15.33 44.76 -3.45
CA ASP A 765 -15.57 46.17 -3.82
C ASP A 765 -15.75 46.37 -5.33
N GLU A 766 -15.28 45.42 -6.15
CA GLU A 766 -15.42 45.40 -7.62
C GLU A 766 -16.21 44.15 -8.09
N PRO A 767 -16.92 44.21 -9.22
CA PRO A 767 -17.69 43.07 -9.77
C PRO A 767 -16.80 42.03 -10.47
N LYS A 768 -15.73 41.58 -9.80
CA LYS A 768 -14.79 40.57 -10.29
C LYS A 768 -14.16 39.81 -9.12
N LEU A 769 -13.79 38.55 -9.33
CA LEU A 769 -12.99 37.80 -8.35
C LEU A 769 -11.51 38.24 -8.42
N PRO A 770 -10.87 38.55 -7.28
CA PRO A 770 -9.46 38.93 -7.26
C PRO A 770 -8.54 37.70 -7.40
N SER A 771 -7.54 37.76 -8.27
CA SER A 771 -6.69 36.62 -8.65
C SER A 771 -5.71 36.13 -7.56
N TYR A 772 -5.52 36.89 -6.49
CA TYR A 772 -4.47 36.69 -5.48
C TYR A 772 -4.98 36.51 -4.05
N LEU A 773 -6.29 36.61 -3.82
CA LEU A 773 -6.93 36.39 -2.51
C LEU A 773 -8.33 35.76 -2.67
N PRO A 774 -8.84 35.03 -1.65
CA PRO A 774 -10.20 34.51 -1.67
C PRO A 774 -11.20 35.62 -1.41
N SER A 775 -12.40 35.50 -1.95
CA SER A 775 -13.53 36.32 -1.59
C SER A 775 -14.16 35.89 -0.25
N MET A 776 -14.97 36.77 0.35
CA MET A 776 -15.66 36.51 1.61
C MET A 776 -16.57 35.27 1.54
N ALA A 777 -17.21 35.01 0.38
CA ALA A 777 -18.05 33.83 0.18
C ALA A 777 -17.23 32.52 0.19
N GLU A 778 -16.12 32.47 -0.56
CA GLU A 778 -15.20 31.32 -0.55
C GLU A 778 -14.65 31.05 0.87
N ALA A 779 -14.21 32.11 1.56
CA ALA A 779 -13.66 31.99 2.90
C ALA A 779 -14.71 31.48 3.91
N LEU A 780 -15.95 31.99 3.84
CA LEU A 780 -17.06 31.48 4.66
C LEU A 780 -17.44 30.03 4.32
N ALA A 781 -17.47 29.65 3.04
CA ALA A 781 -17.74 28.27 2.63
C ALA A 781 -16.70 27.29 3.20
N VAL A 782 -15.41 27.61 3.07
CA VAL A 782 -14.33 26.79 3.65
C VAL A 782 -14.36 26.81 5.17
N TYR A 783 -14.73 27.93 5.80
CA TYR A 783 -14.86 28.03 7.26
C TYR A 783 -16.04 27.20 7.81
N ALA A 784 -17.15 27.12 7.07
CA ALA A 784 -18.32 26.33 7.39
C ALA A 784 -18.19 24.83 7.04
N SER A 785 -17.17 24.43 6.27
CA SER A 785 -16.99 23.05 5.76
C SER A 785 -16.95 21.94 6.84
N SER A 786 -16.64 22.25 8.10
CA SER A 786 -16.75 21.27 9.19
C SER A 786 -18.20 20.92 9.53
N THR A 787 -19.16 21.83 9.32
CA THR A 787 -20.59 21.55 9.54
C THR A 787 -21.10 20.48 8.56
N LEU A 788 -20.60 20.49 7.32
CA LEU A 788 -20.92 19.49 6.29
C LEU A 788 -20.41 18.10 6.69
N VAL A 789 -19.14 18.01 7.12
CA VAL A 789 -18.52 16.72 7.41
C VAL A 789 -19.03 16.11 8.71
N LEU A 790 -19.18 16.90 9.77
CA LEU A 790 -19.74 16.41 11.03
C LEU A 790 -21.24 16.12 10.88
N GLY A 791 -21.96 16.98 10.16
CA GLY A 791 -23.38 16.79 9.81
C GLY A 791 -23.68 15.64 8.84
N SER A 792 -22.68 15.04 8.20
CA SER A 792 -22.83 13.85 7.34
C SER A 792 -22.25 12.55 7.93
N THR A 793 -21.82 12.55 9.19
CA THR A 793 -21.29 11.33 9.82
C THR A 793 -22.45 10.41 10.23
N ASP A 794 -22.42 9.17 9.73
CA ASP A 794 -23.49 8.16 9.85
C ASP A 794 -24.86 8.58 9.27
N THR A 795 -24.86 9.41 8.22
CA THR A 795 -26.07 9.86 7.49
C THR A 795 -26.26 9.14 6.14
N PRO A 796 -27.41 9.28 5.45
CA PRO A 796 -27.67 8.60 4.19
C PRO A 796 -26.66 8.86 3.08
N PHE A 797 -26.45 7.84 2.28
CA PHE A 797 -25.80 7.90 0.97
C PHE A 797 -26.73 8.40 -0.15
N ARG A 798 -28.02 8.62 0.16
CA ARG A 798 -29.08 9.05 -0.76
C ARG A 798 -29.54 10.47 -0.45
N HIS A 799 -30.18 11.12 -1.43
CA HIS A 799 -30.67 12.50 -1.33
C HIS A 799 -31.90 12.69 -0.41
N TYR A 800 -32.49 11.62 0.12
CA TYR A 800 -33.70 11.65 0.94
C TYR A 800 -33.60 10.73 2.16
N TRP A 801 -34.45 10.98 3.16
CA TRP A 801 -34.58 10.20 4.40
C TRP A 801 -35.82 9.32 4.32
N GLU A 802 -35.67 8.00 4.51
CA GLU A 802 -36.74 7.01 4.33
C GLU A 802 -37.52 6.68 5.62
N TRP A 803 -37.13 7.27 6.76
CA TRP A 803 -37.63 6.91 8.09
C TRP A 803 -38.40 8.06 8.76
N GLU A 804 -39.36 7.73 9.62
CA GLU A 804 -40.14 8.71 10.38
C GLU A 804 -39.32 9.31 11.54
N GLU A 805 -38.52 8.48 12.22
CA GLU A 805 -37.58 8.91 13.25
C GLU A 805 -36.35 9.57 12.61
N THR A 806 -35.87 10.68 13.17
CA THR A 806 -34.68 11.41 12.66
C THR A 806 -33.35 10.86 13.18
N ILE A 807 -33.39 9.98 14.20
CA ILE A 807 -32.26 9.23 14.77
C ILE A 807 -32.74 7.78 14.96
N LEU A 808 -31.93 6.81 14.55
CA LEU A 808 -32.25 5.39 14.53
C LEU A 808 -31.45 4.61 15.59
N ASP A 809 -32.09 3.59 16.16
CA ASP A 809 -31.50 2.70 17.16
C ASP A 809 -30.25 1.96 16.64
N PRO A 810 -29.21 1.72 17.47
CA PRO A 810 -28.02 1.00 17.04
C PRO A 810 -28.33 -0.46 16.67
N PRO A 811 -27.72 -1.01 15.59
CA PRO A 811 -26.65 -0.43 14.78
C PRO A 811 -27.14 0.49 13.63
N GLY A 812 -28.45 0.67 13.47
CA GLY A 812 -29.06 1.32 12.31
C GLY A 812 -29.29 0.36 11.13
N PRO A 813 -30.11 0.74 10.13
CA PRO A 813 -30.26 -0.03 8.90
C PRO A 813 -28.99 0.07 8.02
N LEU A 814 -28.75 -0.98 7.23
CA LEU A 814 -27.75 -0.95 6.16
C LEU A 814 -28.34 -0.23 4.94
N GLN A 815 -27.69 0.84 4.49
CA GLN A 815 -27.98 1.47 3.21
C GLN A 815 -26.84 1.20 2.23
N ALA A 816 -27.21 0.88 0.99
CA ALA A 816 -26.30 0.49 -0.08
C ALA A 816 -26.20 1.56 -1.18
N PHE A 817 -25.03 1.62 -1.83
CA PHE A 817 -24.70 2.56 -2.90
C PHE A 817 -23.75 1.95 -3.95
N ASN A 818 -23.83 2.46 -5.17
CA ASN A 818 -22.97 2.04 -6.28
C ASN A 818 -21.56 2.60 -6.13
N ALA A 819 -20.54 1.77 -6.35
CA ALA A 819 -19.15 2.20 -6.30
C ALA A 819 -18.26 1.40 -7.28
N SER A 820 -17.23 2.05 -7.82
CA SER A 820 -16.13 1.39 -8.52
C SER A 820 -14.94 1.25 -7.58
N VAL A 821 -14.54 0.01 -7.31
CA VAL A 821 -13.48 -0.30 -6.33
C VAL A 821 -12.26 -0.87 -7.02
N ARG A 822 -11.06 -0.39 -6.62
CA ARG A 822 -9.78 -0.91 -7.08
C ARG A 822 -8.85 -1.19 -5.91
N THR A 823 -8.63 -2.46 -5.61
CA THR A 823 -7.77 -2.91 -4.50
C THR A 823 -6.40 -3.38 -4.99
N GLN A 824 -5.34 -3.09 -4.23
CA GLN A 824 -4.11 -3.87 -4.32
C GLN A 824 -4.30 -5.20 -3.61
N GLN A 825 -3.76 -6.27 -4.21
CA GLN A 825 -3.74 -7.60 -3.61
C GLN A 825 -2.43 -8.30 -3.97
N TYR A 826 -1.98 -9.23 -3.13
CA TYR A 826 -0.89 -10.12 -3.51
C TYR A 826 -1.35 -10.99 -4.68
N THR A 827 -0.66 -10.85 -5.80
CA THR A 827 -0.99 -11.46 -7.09
C THR A 827 0.30 -12.07 -7.66
N SER A 828 0.23 -13.29 -8.17
CA SER A 828 1.36 -13.87 -8.91
C SER A 828 1.39 -13.27 -10.32
N GLY A 829 2.54 -12.77 -10.77
CA GLY A 829 2.66 -12.19 -12.12
C GLY A 829 3.64 -11.03 -12.19
N HIS A 830 3.94 -10.59 -13.41
CA HIS A 830 4.71 -9.37 -13.61
C HIS A 830 4.00 -8.10 -13.13
N VAL A 831 4.82 -7.16 -12.66
CA VAL A 831 4.43 -5.81 -12.24
C VAL A 831 4.81 -4.76 -13.28
N SER A 832 5.81 -5.03 -14.12
CA SER A 832 6.26 -4.13 -15.20
C SER A 832 6.28 -4.86 -16.54
N ASP A 833 5.81 -4.21 -17.60
CA ASP A 833 5.56 -4.84 -18.91
C ASP A 833 6.81 -5.51 -19.51
N TRP A 834 8.00 -4.93 -19.31
CA TRP A 834 9.27 -5.50 -19.80
C TRP A 834 9.58 -6.88 -19.22
N GLN A 835 9.06 -7.21 -18.03
CA GLN A 835 9.27 -8.52 -17.38
C GLN A 835 8.61 -9.66 -18.19
N SER A 836 7.70 -9.36 -19.12
CA SER A 836 7.12 -10.33 -20.07
C SER A 836 8.16 -11.15 -20.83
N VAL A 837 9.37 -10.64 -21.03
CA VAL A 837 10.49 -11.39 -21.63
C VAL A 837 10.76 -12.71 -20.89
N PHE A 838 10.51 -12.77 -19.57
CA PHE A 838 10.70 -13.96 -18.76
C PHE A 838 9.72 -15.11 -19.05
N TYR A 839 8.61 -14.87 -19.78
CA TYR A 839 7.79 -15.97 -20.30
C TYR A 839 8.60 -16.93 -21.19
N VAL A 840 9.55 -16.40 -21.99
CA VAL A 840 10.43 -17.22 -22.84
C VAL A 840 11.25 -18.19 -22.00
N VAL A 841 11.77 -17.75 -20.85
CA VAL A 841 12.56 -18.59 -19.93
C VAL A 841 11.71 -19.71 -19.34
N LEU A 842 10.49 -19.41 -18.87
CA LEU A 842 9.57 -20.42 -18.30
C LEU A 842 9.15 -21.45 -19.36
N VAL A 843 8.82 -21.01 -20.57
CA VAL A 843 8.47 -21.90 -21.69
C VAL A 843 9.64 -22.80 -22.09
N LEU A 844 10.87 -22.26 -22.16
CA LEU A 844 12.06 -23.04 -22.48
C LEU A 844 12.35 -24.12 -21.43
N VAL A 845 12.29 -23.80 -20.14
CA VAL A 845 12.51 -24.80 -19.07
C VAL A 845 11.46 -25.91 -19.14
N PHE A 846 10.17 -25.57 -19.30
CA PHE A 846 9.12 -26.57 -19.43
C PHE A 846 9.28 -27.45 -20.69
N ALA A 847 9.56 -26.84 -21.84
CA ALA A 847 9.74 -27.57 -23.11
C ALA A 847 10.95 -28.52 -23.09
N ILE A 848 12.08 -28.07 -22.52
CA ILE A 848 13.29 -28.90 -22.38
C ILE A 848 13.06 -30.03 -21.36
N ASN A 849 12.38 -29.77 -20.24
CA ASN A 849 11.98 -30.80 -19.29
C ASN A 849 11.08 -31.86 -19.93
N LEU A 850 10.05 -31.44 -20.65
CA LEU A 850 9.12 -32.32 -21.36
C LEU A 850 9.85 -33.18 -22.41
N PHE A 851 10.77 -32.58 -23.18
CA PHE A 851 11.63 -33.31 -24.11
C PHE A 851 12.49 -34.37 -23.40
N CYS A 852 13.13 -34.01 -22.28
CA CYS A 852 13.94 -34.94 -21.49
C CYS A 852 13.10 -36.08 -20.89
N LEU A 853 11.89 -35.78 -20.39
CA LEU A 853 10.97 -36.78 -19.87
C LEU A 853 10.52 -37.76 -20.97
N ILE A 854 10.11 -37.24 -22.14
CA ILE A 854 9.73 -38.07 -23.30
C ILE A 854 10.90 -38.97 -23.73
N TYR A 855 12.12 -38.42 -23.82
CA TYR A 855 13.31 -39.19 -24.15
C TYR A 855 13.56 -40.32 -23.14
N LEU A 856 13.49 -40.05 -21.83
CA LEU A 856 13.70 -41.05 -20.78
C LEU A 856 12.57 -42.11 -20.72
N VAL A 857 11.33 -41.73 -21.03
CA VAL A 857 10.18 -42.67 -21.12
C VAL A 857 10.33 -43.60 -22.33
N LEU A 858 10.65 -43.06 -23.51
CA LEU A 858 10.77 -43.83 -24.76
C LEU A 858 11.97 -44.78 -24.75
N ARG A 859 13.07 -44.43 -24.06
CA ARG A 859 14.29 -45.25 -24.03
C ARG A 859 14.28 -46.28 -22.89
N SER A 860 14.59 -47.54 -23.21
CA SER A 860 14.52 -48.67 -22.29
C SER A 860 15.78 -48.83 -21.43
N GLY A 861 15.90 -48.02 -20.37
CA GLY A 861 16.95 -48.11 -19.34
C GLY A 861 18.19 -47.26 -19.66
N LEU A 862 18.94 -46.88 -18.62
CA LEU A 862 20.08 -45.97 -18.72
C LEU A 862 21.36 -46.68 -19.18
N VAL A 863 22.33 -45.88 -19.61
CA VAL A 863 23.71 -46.28 -19.93
C VAL A 863 24.65 -45.50 -19.02
N THR A 864 25.73 -46.11 -18.52
CA THR A 864 26.77 -45.43 -17.72
C THR A 864 27.27 -44.19 -18.46
N ASP A 865 27.15 -43.01 -17.85
CA ASP A 865 27.39 -41.73 -18.50
C ASP A 865 28.89 -41.39 -18.53
N PHE A 866 29.54 -41.54 -19.69
CA PHE A 866 30.96 -41.22 -19.87
C PHE A 866 31.23 -39.71 -20.06
N THR A 867 30.22 -38.85 -19.94
CA THR A 867 30.43 -37.38 -19.78
C THR A 867 30.63 -36.98 -18.33
N GLU A 868 30.34 -37.87 -17.38
CA GLU A 868 30.63 -37.64 -15.97
C GLU A 868 32.15 -37.73 -15.71
N PRO A 869 32.77 -36.73 -15.05
CA PRO A 869 34.22 -36.70 -14.85
C PRO A 869 34.80 -37.97 -14.21
N GLN A 870 34.05 -38.63 -13.31
CA GLN A 870 34.50 -39.87 -12.66
C GLN A 870 34.56 -41.05 -13.62
N ASN A 871 33.58 -41.19 -14.52
CA ASN A 871 33.53 -42.26 -15.52
C ASN A 871 34.52 -41.99 -16.65
N LEU A 872 34.67 -40.74 -17.07
CA LEU A 872 35.67 -40.32 -18.05
C LEU A 872 37.09 -40.51 -17.51
N PHE A 873 37.36 -40.12 -16.26
CA PHE A 873 38.64 -40.33 -15.59
C PHE A 873 38.92 -41.83 -15.40
N ALA A 874 37.96 -42.62 -14.94
CA ALA A 874 38.13 -44.06 -14.84
C ALA A 874 38.45 -44.70 -16.20
N LEU A 875 37.82 -44.25 -17.29
CA LEU A 875 38.15 -44.69 -18.64
C LEU A 875 39.56 -44.24 -19.08
N ALA A 876 39.95 -43.00 -18.79
CA ALA A 876 41.24 -42.41 -19.14
C ALA A 876 42.43 -42.94 -18.31
N VAL A 877 42.19 -43.44 -17.09
CA VAL A 877 43.20 -44.12 -16.24
C VAL A 877 43.18 -45.65 -16.43
N ASN A 878 42.19 -46.19 -17.13
CA ASN A 878 42.19 -47.58 -17.63
C ASN A 878 42.62 -47.68 -19.12
N SER A 879 42.95 -46.56 -19.79
CA SER A 879 43.59 -46.58 -21.12
C SER A 879 45.12 -46.78 -21.07
N PRO A 880 45.89 -46.17 -20.13
CA PRO A 880 46.98 -46.88 -19.48
C PRO A 880 46.40 -47.97 -18.57
N PRO A 881 47.10 -49.08 -18.32
CA PRO A 881 46.60 -50.09 -17.41
C PRO A 881 46.77 -49.75 -15.92
N SER A 882 45.65 -49.54 -15.21
CA SER A 882 45.59 -49.48 -13.74
C SER A 882 45.20 -50.84 -13.15
N GLU A 883 45.94 -51.33 -12.14
CA GLU A 883 45.58 -52.53 -11.39
C GLU A 883 44.54 -52.23 -10.30
N GLN A 884 44.58 -51.05 -9.67
CA GLN A 884 43.68 -50.67 -8.59
C GLN A 884 42.27 -50.32 -9.07
N LEU A 885 42.13 -49.70 -10.25
CA LEU A 885 40.84 -49.38 -10.86
C LEU A 885 40.31 -50.49 -11.78
N LYS A 886 40.94 -51.67 -11.76
CA LYS A 886 40.64 -52.84 -12.60
C LYS A 886 39.15 -53.19 -12.63
N GLY A 887 38.54 -52.96 -13.79
CA GLY A 887 37.15 -53.30 -14.09
C GLY A 887 36.12 -52.20 -13.81
N SER A 888 36.57 -50.97 -13.53
CA SER A 888 35.73 -49.76 -13.49
C SER A 888 35.44 -49.20 -14.90
N CYS A 889 36.16 -49.68 -15.92
CA CYS A 889 36.17 -49.14 -17.29
C CYS A 889 34.81 -49.12 -18.04
N GLY A 890 33.86 -49.98 -17.67
CA GLY A 890 32.57 -50.08 -18.36
C GLY A 890 31.37 -49.52 -17.58
N ALA A 891 31.38 -49.67 -16.25
CA ALA A 891 30.24 -49.30 -15.39
C ALA A 891 30.55 -48.16 -14.39
N GLY A 892 31.73 -47.54 -14.50
CA GLY A 892 32.20 -46.50 -13.58
C GLY A 892 32.90 -47.03 -12.33
N PRO A 893 33.60 -46.16 -11.58
CA PRO A 893 34.26 -46.51 -10.32
C PRO A 893 33.26 -46.65 -9.17
N VAL A 894 33.44 -47.65 -8.30
CA VAL A 894 32.57 -47.88 -7.14
C VAL A 894 33.34 -48.08 -5.82
N LYS A 895 32.85 -47.46 -4.75
CA LYS A 895 33.31 -47.64 -3.35
C LYS A 895 34.82 -47.43 -3.16
N ARG A 896 35.63 -48.51 -3.23
CA ARG A 896 37.09 -48.47 -3.11
C ARG A 896 37.73 -47.69 -4.26
N ASP A 897 37.17 -47.81 -5.46
CA ASP A 897 37.75 -47.21 -6.67
C ASP A 897 37.78 -45.67 -6.58
N LEU A 898 36.94 -45.06 -5.70
CA LEU A 898 36.87 -43.61 -5.46
C LEU A 898 37.94 -43.06 -4.51
N VAL A 899 38.74 -43.92 -3.85
CA VAL A 899 39.77 -43.53 -2.87
C VAL A 899 41.18 -43.97 -3.26
N VAL A 900 41.38 -44.32 -4.53
CA VAL A 900 42.69 -44.67 -5.10
C VAL A 900 43.47 -43.37 -5.38
N PRO A 901 44.65 -43.15 -4.78
CA PRO A 901 45.45 -41.97 -5.05
C PRO A 901 46.19 -42.10 -6.39
N TRP A 902 46.22 -41.02 -7.16
CA TRP A 902 46.86 -40.95 -8.48
C TRP A 902 47.80 -39.75 -8.56
N ARG A 903 48.80 -39.83 -9.45
CA ARG A 903 49.73 -38.76 -9.77
C ARG A 903 49.83 -38.58 -11.29
N VAL A 904 50.23 -37.39 -11.73
CA VAL A 904 50.55 -37.14 -13.15
C VAL A 904 52.02 -37.42 -13.35
N ALA A 905 52.32 -38.40 -14.19
CA ALA A 905 53.66 -38.70 -14.66
C ALA A 905 53.93 -38.04 -16.02
N TYR A 906 55.20 -37.85 -16.32
CA TYR A 906 55.68 -37.26 -17.57
C TYR A 906 56.72 -38.19 -18.19
N ALA A 907 56.44 -38.70 -19.38
CA ALA A 907 57.37 -39.46 -20.20
C ALA A 907 58.24 -38.47 -21.01
N PRO A 908 59.53 -38.26 -20.68
CA PRO A 908 60.35 -37.23 -21.33
C PRO A 908 60.66 -37.55 -22.79
N SER A 909 60.80 -38.83 -23.11
CA SER A 909 61.03 -39.40 -24.45
C SER A 909 59.90 -39.12 -25.43
N ALA A 910 58.66 -39.18 -24.97
CA ALA A 910 57.44 -38.99 -25.76
C ALA A 910 56.82 -37.60 -25.59
N ASN A 911 57.36 -36.74 -24.71
CA ASN A 911 56.77 -35.48 -24.26
C ASN A 911 55.28 -35.65 -23.87
N HIS A 912 54.98 -36.71 -23.14
CA HIS A 912 53.60 -37.15 -22.87
C HIS A 912 53.29 -37.17 -21.37
N TYR A 913 52.23 -36.46 -20.98
CA TYR A 913 51.68 -36.50 -19.63
C TYR A 913 50.60 -37.58 -19.53
N PHE A 914 50.70 -38.44 -18.53
CA PHE A 914 49.73 -39.51 -18.27
C PHE A 914 49.44 -39.65 -16.78
N PHE A 915 48.34 -40.32 -16.44
CA PHE A 915 47.98 -40.62 -15.06
C PHE A 915 48.52 -41.99 -14.65
N GLU A 916 49.08 -42.08 -13.46
CA GLU A 916 49.48 -43.35 -12.83
C GLU A 916 49.09 -43.40 -11.35
N GLU A 917 49.12 -44.61 -10.78
CA GLU A 917 48.78 -44.86 -9.38
C GLU A 917 49.88 -44.32 -8.46
N ALA A 918 49.54 -43.48 -7.48
CA ALA A 918 50.54 -42.82 -6.64
C ALA A 918 51.12 -43.72 -5.53
N ASN A 919 50.39 -44.78 -5.15
CA ASN A 919 50.77 -45.79 -4.16
C ASN A 919 50.09 -47.11 -4.55
N SER A 920 50.63 -48.26 -4.17
CA SER A 920 50.05 -49.61 -4.43
C SER A 920 48.77 -49.96 -3.66
N GLY A 921 48.15 -48.99 -2.97
CA GLY A 921 46.91 -49.17 -2.23
C GLY A 921 46.24 -47.86 -1.80
N PRO A 922 44.96 -47.90 -1.37
CA PRO A 922 44.22 -46.71 -0.95
C PRO A 922 44.84 -45.97 0.25
N TRP A 923 44.78 -44.65 0.24
CA TRP A 923 45.43 -43.80 1.26
C TRP A 923 44.63 -43.75 2.58
N LYS A 924 44.72 -44.83 3.37
CA LYS A 924 44.06 -45.04 4.69
C LYS A 924 42.53 -45.13 4.66
N GLY A 925 41.96 -45.71 5.72
CA GLY A 925 40.52 -45.91 5.91
C GLY A 925 40.06 -47.36 5.71
N LYS A 926 38.74 -47.59 5.66
CA LYS A 926 38.10 -48.94 5.62
C LYS A 926 38.55 -49.85 4.47
N TYR A 927 39.19 -49.31 3.44
CA TYR A 927 39.67 -50.04 2.26
C TYR A 927 41.20 -50.20 2.21
N ALA A 928 41.95 -49.72 3.21
CA ALA A 928 43.42 -49.79 3.23
C ALA A 928 43.94 -51.24 3.32
N ASP A 929 43.28 -52.09 4.11
CA ASP A 929 43.67 -53.49 4.30
C ASP A 929 43.19 -54.43 3.19
N GLN A 930 42.47 -53.92 2.18
CA GLN A 930 42.06 -54.71 1.03
C GLN A 930 43.19 -54.71 -0.01
N ALA A 931 43.93 -55.82 -0.10
CA ALA A 931 44.87 -56.05 -1.21
C ALA A 931 44.17 -55.98 -2.58
N VAL A 932 44.90 -55.66 -3.64
CA VAL A 932 44.40 -55.78 -5.02
C VAL A 932 44.37 -57.26 -5.39
N SER A 933 43.21 -57.78 -5.80
CA SER A 933 43.13 -59.15 -6.32
C SER A 933 43.59 -59.19 -7.78
N THR A 934 44.85 -59.59 -7.98
CA THR A 934 45.40 -59.88 -9.30
C THR A 934 44.82 -61.15 -9.92
N ALA A 935 44.06 -61.94 -9.15
CA ALA A 935 43.41 -63.16 -9.61
C ALA A 935 42.50 -62.94 -10.83
N ARG A 936 42.46 -63.95 -11.69
CA ARG A 936 41.81 -63.92 -13.01
C ARG A 936 40.42 -64.54 -12.92
N GLU A 937 39.47 -63.86 -12.28
CA GLU A 937 38.07 -64.28 -12.28
C GLU A 937 37.48 -64.21 -13.70
N TYR A 938 37.35 -65.37 -14.34
CA TYR A 938 36.55 -65.54 -15.57
C TYR A 938 35.05 -65.49 -15.25
N GLY A 939 34.56 -64.32 -14.85
CA GLY A 939 33.13 -64.03 -14.91
C GLY A 939 32.63 -64.06 -16.36
N GLN A 940 31.42 -64.59 -16.60
CA GLN A 940 30.82 -64.55 -17.93
C GLN A 940 30.77 -63.11 -18.45
N ALA A 941 31.47 -62.83 -19.55
CA ALA A 941 31.57 -61.50 -20.11
C ALA A 941 30.19 -61.01 -20.60
N LYS A 942 29.62 -60.03 -19.89
CA LYS A 942 28.33 -59.38 -20.17
C LYS A 942 28.39 -58.49 -21.41
N THR A 943 28.73 -59.09 -22.56
CA THR A 943 28.94 -58.42 -23.85
C THR A 943 27.65 -58.20 -24.64
N SER A 944 26.52 -58.73 -24.17
CA SER A 944 25.20 -58.65 -24.82
C SER A 944 24.74 -57.20 -25.01
N SER A 945 24.84 -56.38 -23.97
CA SER A 945 24.41 -54.97 -24.00
C SER A 945 25.30 -54.11 -24.90
N TYR A 946 26.62 -54.26 -24.84
CA TYR A 946 27.54 -53.59 -25.77
C TYR A 946 27.26 -53.98 -27.24
N LYS A 947 27.07 -55.28 -27.52
CA LYS A 947 26.68 -55.73 -28.87
C LYS A 947 25.35 -55.14 -29.33
N ARG A 948 24.37 -54.99 -28.43
CA ARG A 948 23.06 -54.36 -28.70
C ARG A 948 23.16 -52.85 -28.94
N LEU A 949 24.01 -52.14 -28.20
CA LEU A 949 24.23 -50.69 -28.34
C LEU A 949 25.10 -50.34 -29.56
N SER A 950 26.04 -51.21 -29.92
CA SER A 950 26.99 -50.98 -31.04
C SER A 950 26.49 -51.44 -32.42
N ALA A 951 25.33 -52.10 -32.47
CA ALA A 951 24.72 -52.60 -33.71
C ALA A 951 23.91 -51.51 -34.42
N ASN A 952 24.06 -51.42 -35.75
CA ASN A 952 23.51 -50.32 -36.58
C ASN A 952 21.97 -50.34 -36.77
N LYS A 953 21.22 -51.06 -35.92
CA LYS A 953 19.75 -51.10 -35.87
C LYS A 953 19.29 -50.84 -34.43
N GLY A 954 19.17 -49.57 -34.06
CA GLY A 954 19.01 -49.14 -32.66
C GLY A 954 18.26 -47.81 -32.40
N TRP A 955 17.61 -47.22 -33.43
CA TRP A 955 16.61 -46.14 -33.32
C TRP A 955 17.13 -44.73 -32.93
N ILE A 956 16.73 -43.72 -33.71
CA ILE A 956 16.69 -42.29 -33.33
C ILE A 956 15.67 -42.08 -32.21
#